data_AF-C4JP97-F1
#
_entry.id   AF-C4JP97-F1
#
_cell.length_a   1.000
_cell.length_b   1.000
_cell.length_c   1.000
_cell.angle_alpha   90.00
_cell.angle_beta   90.00
_cell.angle_gamma   90.00
#
_symmetry.space_group_name_H-M   'P 1'
#
loop_
_entity.id
_entity.type
_entity.pdbx_description
1 polymer ?
#
loop_
_entity_poly.entity_id
_entity_poly.type
_entity_poly.pdbx_seq_one_letter_code
_entity_poly.pdbx_strand_id
1 'polypeptide(L)'
;MLNSTSRSALRAAHASRSQTPVLSRWSPSTSPFCQLYRSMTTIRAPVYRPHTSLFSISRLNVGSGERAFGSTSVNMASGTRTETDAFGEVQVPGDKYWGAQTQRSLGNFDINQPQDRMPPAIVRAFGILKGAAATVNMRYGLVISNRAIEILGGTMGSKKPVHPNDHVNMSASSNDTFPTVMHIAAVLETEETLLPALKSLREALQKKVERFEKLIKIGRTHLQDATPLTLGQEFSGYVAQLDRNIDRIQNTLPDLRLLAQGGTAVGTGLNTFKGFDEAIAEEVTKMTGTEFKTSPNKFEVLAAHDAIVEASGSLNTLACSLFKIAQDIRYLGSGPRCGLGELILPENEPGSSIMPGKVNPTQCEALTMVCSQVMGNHVAATVGGMSGQFELNVFKPLMIRNLLHSIRILGDGMKSFEKNLVVGLEADEKRIGSLLHESLMLVTCLNPVIGYDMASKVAKNAHKKGLTLKQSAMELKALSEEDFDNSDEELLFPMDLISPDVAAQLPKGYTIRPLRRSDYDNGYLEVLRVLTTVGEYSFEEWSERYDWMAKRNDEYYLLVICDETGRVVGTGSLIVERKFIHKLGLVGHIEDIAIEKNQQGKKLGLRMIHALDYVAAKVGCYKSILDCSEVNEGFYLKCGFRRAGLEMAHYYNV
;
A
#
# COMPACT_ATOMS: atom_id res chain seq x y z
N MET A 1 -66.91 23.29 -15.19
CA MET A 1 -67.39 22.29 -14.21
C MET A 1 -66.18 21.43 -13.81
N LEU A 2 -66.07 21.09 -12.52
CA LEU A 2 -65.42 19.90 -11.87
C LEU A 2 -64.34 19.12 -12.68
N ASN A 3 -63.18 18.68 -12.18
CA ASN A 3 -62.55 18.62 -10.84
C ASN A 3 -61.05 18.19 -11.03
N SER A 4 -60.11 18.15 -10.07
CA SER A 4 -60.00 18.64 -8.68
C SER A 4 -58.52 18.60 -8.20
N THR A 5 -58.23 19.24 -7.06
CA THR A 5 -57.19 18.98 -6.00
C THR A 5 -55.93 18.12 -6.29
N SER A 6 -54.72 18.49 -5.84
CA SER A 6 -54.30 19.68 -5.06
C SER A 6 -52.76 19.87 -5.10
N ARG A 7 -52.31 21.13 -5.15
CA ARG A 7 -50.92 21.57 -4.92
C ARG A 7 -50.94 22.72 -3.91
N SER A 8 -50.02 22.70 -2.94
CA SER A 8 -49.29 23.87 -2.39
C SER A 8 -48.66 23.52 -1.03
N ALA A 9 -47.67 24.22 -0.48
CA ALA A 9 -46.48 24.91 -1.00
C ALA A 9 -45.85 25.64 0.21
N LEU A 10 -44.52 25.70 0.27
CA LEU A 10 -43.78 26.47 1.28
C LEU A 10 -44.08 27.98 1.24
N ARG A 11 -44.07 28.62 2.42
CA ARG A 11 -43.33 29.86 2.84
C ARG A 11 -44.01 30.44 4.09
N ALA A 12 -43.42 31.21 4.99
CA ALA A 12 -42.05 31.53 5.46
C ALA A 12 -42.25 32.74 6.41
N ALA A 13 -41.58 32.85 7.57
CA ALA A 13 -41.43 34.12 8.30
C ALA A 13 -40.39 34.05 9.45
N HIS A 14 -39.67 35.16 9.68
CA HIS A 14 -38.80 35.40 10.83
C HIS A 14 -39.56 35.99 12.04
N ALA A 15 -39.07 35.74 13.26
CA ALA A 15 -39.02 36.72 14.37
C ALA A 15 -38.01 36.28 15.45
N SER A 16 -37.60 37.18 16.36
CA SER A 16 -36.48 36.96 17.29
C SER A 16 -36.77 37.42 18.74
N ARG A 17 -36.03 36.84 19.72
CA ARG A 17 -35.96 37.19 21.17
C ARG A 17 -37.26 36.89 21.97
N SER A 18 -37.25 36.33 23.19
CA SER A 18 -36.35 36.64 24.32
C SER A 18 -36.51 35.66 25.53
N GLN A 19 -35.60 35.79 26.51
CA GLN A 19 -35.67 35.37 27.93
C GLN A 19 -35.60 33.87 28.34
N THR A 20 -34.67 33.61 29.27
CA THR A 20 -34.55 32.41 30.11
C THR A 20 -35.44 32.54 31.37
N PRO A 21 -35.72 31.43 32.09
CA PRO A 21 -35.02 31.30 33.38
C PRO A 21 -34.63 29.87 33.81
N VAL A 22 -33.50 29.82 34.54
CA VAL A 22 -33.18 28.99 35.73
C VAL A 22 -33.79 27.58 35.87
N LEU A 23 -32.92 26.56 35.97
CA LEU A 23 -33.21 25.32 36.68
C LEU A 23 -32.19 25.04 37.78
N SER A 24 -32.69 24.51 38.89
CA SER A 24 -31.98 24.27 40.15
C SER A 24 -31.35 22.88 40.25
N ARG A 25 -30.33 22.76 41.12
CA ARG A 25 -29.61 21.52 41.47
C ARG A 25 -30.55 20.41 41.98
N TRP A 26 -30.17 19.14 41.78
CA TRP A 26 -30.03 18.13 42.87
C TRP A 26 -28.91 17.13 42.50
N SER A 27 -28.46 16.31 43.46
CA SER A 27 -27.10 15.74 43.53
C SER A 27 -26.92 14.28 43.05
N PRO A 28 -25.71 13.88 42.59
CA PRO A 28 -25.35 12.48 42.36
C PRO A 28 -24.66 11.81 43.58
N SER A 29 -24.94 10.53 43.82
CA SER A 29 -24.27 9.70 44.82
C SER A 29 -23.61 8.46 44.21
N THR A 30 -22.43 8.12 44.75
CA THR A 30 -21.80 6.78 44.77
C THR A 30 -21.54 6.04 43.45
N SER A 31 -20.32 6.18 42.94
CA SER A 31 -19.62 5.17 42.10
C SER A 31 -18.15 5.06 42.57
N PRO A 32 -17.49 3.88 42.56
CA PRO A 32 -16.17 3.68 43.18
C PRO A 32 -15.00 4.45 42.52
N PHE A 33 -15.20 5.04 41.35
CA PHE A 33 -14.15 5.74 40.59
C PHE A 33 -13.62 7.04 41.24
N CYS A 34 -14.26 7.56 42.28
CA CYS A 34 -13.90 8.85 42.89
C CYS A 34 -12.85 8.78 44.01
N GLN A 35 -12.35 7.60 44.42
CA GLN A 35 -11.46 7.50 45.59
C GLN A 35 -9.96 7.68 45.32
N LEU A 36 -9.46 7.50 44.09
CA LEU A 36 -8.03 7.71 43.80
C LEU A 36 -7.64 9.18 43.54
N TYR A 37 -8.61 10.05 43.25
CA TYR A 37 -8.35 11.46 42.87
C TYR A 37 -8.34 12.46 44.03
N ARG A 38 -8.38 11.98 45.29
CA ARG A 38 -8.58 12.82 46.49
C ARG A 38 -7.38 12.94 47.44
N SER A 39 -6.19 12.46 47.08
CA SER A 39 -4.98 12.52 47.94
C SER A 39 -3.87 13.48 47.47
N MET A 40 -4.05 14.23 46.38
CA MET A 40 -3.01 15.13 45.82
C MET A 40 -3.47 16.58 45.56
N THR A 41 -4.31 17.15 46.43
CA THR A 41 -4.70 18.58 46.36
C THR A 41 -4.58 19.31 47.71
N THR A 42 -3.36 19.35 48.27
CA THR A 42 -3.07 20.21 49.44
C THR A 42 -1.67 20.83 49.44
N ILE A 43 -1.25 21.45 48.34
CA ILE A 43 -0.15 22.44 48.36
C ILE A 43 -0.66 23.74 47.72
N ARG A 44 -0.57 24.85 48.48
CA ARG A 44 -0.98 26.19 48.02
C ARG A 44 0.06 26.74 47.04
N ALA A 45 -0.38 27.22 45.88
CA ALA A 45 0.46 28.00 44.98
C ALA A 45 0.70 29.42 45.56
N PRO A 46 1.94 29.95 45.56
CA PRO A 46 2.19 31.35 45.85
C PRO A 46 1.84 32.21 44.62
N VAL A 47 1.12 33.32 44.84
CA VAL A 47 0.87 34.33 43.81
C VAL A 47 2.11 35.17 43.62
N TYR A 48 2.68 35.20 42.41
CA TYR A 48 3.78 36.09 42.06
C TYR A 48 3.31 37.21 41.13
N ARG A 49 3.53 38.47 41.54
CA ARG A 49 3.25 39.67 40.74
C ARG A 49 4.48 40.05 39.90
N PRO A 50 4.31 40.69 38.73
CA PRO A 50 5.44 41.19 37.97
C PRO A 50 6.08 42.39 38.67
N HIS A 51 7.37 42.31 38.96
CA HIS A 51 8.19 43.45 39.38
C HIS A 51 9.27 43.73 38.34
N THR A 52 9.24 44.94 37.81
CA THR A 52 10.36 45.55 37.08
C THR A 52 11.37 46.14 38.07
N SER A 53 12.64 45.74 38.00
CA SER A 53 13.75 46.53 38.54
C SER A 53 15.04 46.26 37.78
N LEU A 54 15.74 47.34 37.42
CA LEU A 54 17.07 47.29 36.82
C LEU A 54 18.10 46.70 37.81
N PHE A 55 19.10 45.99 37.29
CA PHE A 55 20.38 45.88 37.97
C PHE A 55 21.55 46.23 37.03
N SER A 56 22.36 47.16 37.50
CA SER A 56 23.58 47.66 36.88
C SER A 56 24.74 46.67 37.12
N ILE A 57 25.56 46.43 36.10
CA ILE A 57 26.87 45.79 36.27
C ILE A 57 27.93 46.89 36.17
N SER A 58 28.65 47.10 37.27
CA SER A 58 29.73 48.06 37.39
C SER A 58 31.00 47.60 36.65
N ARG A 59 31.72 48.58 36.07
CA ARG A 59 32.97 48.37 35.35
C ARG A 59 34.11 48.02 36.31
N LEU A 60 34.95 47.07 35.92
CA LEU A 60 36.38 47.06 36.27
C LEU A 60 37.20 47.19 34.98
N ASN A 61 38.25 48.00 35.05
CA ASN A 61 38.94 48.54 33.89
C ASN A 61 40.40 48.06 33.91
N VAL A 62 40.84 47.31 32.90
CA VAL A 62 42.26 47.04 32.63
C VAL A 62 42.50 47.31 31.15
N GLY A 63 43.38 48.27 30.86
CA GLY A 63 43.53 48.83 29.52
C GLY A 63 44.75 48.33 28.73
N SER A 64 44.88 48.91 27.54
CA SER A 64 46.05 48.89 26.62
C SER A 64 46.52 47.52 26.13
N GLY A 65 46.08 47.17 24.92
CA GLY A 65 46.54 45.97 24.20
C GLY A 65 45.91 45.81 22.81
N GLU A 66 45.74 46.91 22.06
CA GLU A 66 45.16 46.84 20.71
C GLU A 66 46.05 46.02 19.76
N ARG A 67 45.63 44.78 19.49
CA ARG A 67 45.90 44.13 18.20
C ARG A 67 44.58 44.09 17.45
N ALA A 68 44.43 45.01 16.49
CA ALA A 68 43.30 45.01 15.59
C ALA A 68 43.33 43.75 14.71
N PHE A 69 42.59 42.71 15.11
CA PHE A 69 42.07 41.76 14.15
C PHE A 69 41.03 42.50 13.32
N GLY A 70 41.48 43.05 12.20
CA GLY A 70 40.62 43.71 11.24
C GLY A 70 39.64 42.71 10.64
N SER A 71 38.45 42.59 11.24
CA SER A 71 37.29 42.13 10.50
C SER A 71 37.02 43.20 9.44
N THR A 72 37.52 42.99 8.23
CA THR A 72 37.01 43.68 7.05
C THR A 72 35.55 43.30 6.91
N SER A 73 34.67 44.08 7.53
CA SER A 73 33.29 44.20 7.14
C SER A 73 33.32 44.75 5.72
N VAL A 74 33.30 43.83 4.75
CA VAL A 74 33.18 44.12 3.33
C VAL A 74 31.76 44.65 3.11
N ASN A 75 31.54 45.91 3.49
CA ASN A 75 30.46 46.75 3.00
C ASN A 75 30.74 47.07 1.52
N MET A 76 30.72 46.03 0.69
CA MET A 76 30.38 46.19 -0.71
C MET A 76 28.91 46.58 -0.74
N ALA A 77 28.65 47.89 -0.67
CA ALA A 77 27.45 48.42 -1.28
C ALA A 77 27.51 47.97 -2.75
N SER A 78 26.74 46.95 -3.12
CA SER A 78 26.73 46.48 -4.51
C SER A 78 26.12 47.61 -5.34
N GLY A 79 26.99 48.32 -6.08
CA GLY A 79 26.58 49.48 -6.87
C GLY A 79 25.42 49.09 -7.77
N THR A 80 24.37 49.91 -7.82
CA THR A 80 23.26 49.61 -8.71
C THR A 80 23.64 49.90 -10.16
N ARG A 81 23.01 49.17 -11.09
CA ARG A 81 22.99 49.53 -12.51
C ARG A 81 21.58 49.92 -12.91
N THR A 82 21.48 50.89 -13.82
CA THR A 82 20.22 51.22 -14.48
C THR A 82 19.90 50.15 -15.52
N GLU A 83 18.70 49.57 -15.43
CA GLU A 83 18.10 48.72 -16.46
C GLU A 83 16.83 49.41 -16.99
N THR A 84 16.44 49.10 -18.23
CA THR A 84 15.26 49.70 -18.88
C THR A 84 14.27 48.63 -19.33
N ASP A 85 12.97 48.95 -19.28
CA ASP A 85 11.92 48.23 -19.98
C ASP A 85 10.87 49.21 -20.54
N ALA A 86 9.72 48.70 -21.02
CA ALA A 86 8.65 49.53 -21.57
C ALA A 86 8.04 50.51 -20.55
N PHE A 87 8.28 50.33 -19.25
CA PHE A 87 7.84 51.23 -18.18
C PHE A 87 8.96 52.19 -17.72
N GLY A 88 10.05 52.29 -18.48
CA GLY A 88 11.17 53.21 -18.24
C GLY A 88 12.33 52.57 -17.48
N GLU A 89 13.07 53.38 -16.73
CA GLU A 89 14.25 52.95 -15.96
C GLU A 89 13.88 52.29 -14.63
N VAL A 90 14.78 51.46 -14.10
CA VAL A 90 14.77 50.93 -12.74
C VAL A 90 16.21 50.59 -12.29
N GLN A 91 16.50 50.79 -11.00
CA GLN A 91 17.79 50.44 -10.40
C GLN A 91 17.83 48.98 -9.96
N VAL A 92 18.84 48.24 -10.43
CA VAL A 92 19.05 46.82 -10.13
C VAL A 92 20.40 46.64 -9.41
N PRO A 93 20.52 45.82 -8.36
CA PRO A 93 21.81 45.55 -7.72
C PRO A 93 22.83 45.00 -8.73
N GLY A 94 24.03 45.57 -8.77
CA GLY A 94 25.06 45.24 -9.78
C GLY A 94 25.61 43.83 -9.69
N ASP A 95 25.44 43.15 -8.55
CA ASP A 95 25.84 41.76 -8.32
C ASP A 95 24.78 40.73 -8.77
N LYS A 96 23.71 41.17 -9.45
CA LYS A 96 22.56 40.33 -9.85
C LYS A 96 22.31 40.33 -11.35
N TYR A 97 22.24 39.16 -11.98
CA TYR A 97 22.06 39.02 -13.43
C TYR A 97 20.66 39.40 -13.97
N TRP A 98 19.62 39.47 -13.12
CA TRP A 98 18.26 39.75 -13.56
C TRP A 98 18.08 41.20 -14.03
N GLY A 99 17.18 41.45 -14.99
CA GLY A 99 16.95 42.79 -15.57
C GLY A 99 15.77 43.55 -14.96
N ALA A 100 15.36 44.63 -15.63
CA ALA A 100 14.31 45.55 -15.17
C ALA A 100 12.99 44.86 -14.77
N GLN A 101 12.48 43.95 -15.61
CA GLN A 101 11.20 43.28 -15.37
C GLN A 101 11.19 42.46 -14.07
N THR A 102 12.28 41.74 -13.78
CA THR A 102 12.41 40.99 -12.52
C THR A 102 12.48 41.95 -11.32
N GLN A 103 13.20 43.07 -11.46
CA GLN A 103 13.30 44.07 -10.40
C GLN A 103 11.94 44.72 -10.09
N ARG A 104 11.13 45.02 -11.11
CA ARG A 104 9.74 45.48 -10.92
C ARG A 104 8.85 44.40 -10.31
N SER A 105 8.97 43.16 -10.77
CA SER A 105 8.22 42.02 -10.21
C SER A 105 8.48 41.82 -8.71
N LEU A 106 9.74 41.92 -8.28
CA LEU A 106 10.12 41.86 -6.86
C LEU A 106 9.42 42.94 -5.99
N GLY A 107 9.19 44.14 -6.52
CA GLY A 107 8.47 45.19 -5.80
C GLY A 107 6.94 45.06 -5.88
N ASN A 108 6.41 44.58 -7.00
CA ASN A 108 4.97 44.46 -7.23
C ASN A 108 4.34 43.23 -6.55
N PHE A 109 5.13 42.18 -6.31
CA PHE A 109 4.66 40.90 -5.78
C PHE A 109 5.45 40.45 -4.54
N ASP A 110 5.73 41.38 -3.63
CA ASP A 110 6.34 41.09 -2.32
C ASP A 110 5.34 40.40 -1.37
N ILE A 111 5.02 39.15 -1.68
CA ILE A 111 4.07 38.31 -0.95
C ILE A 111 4.82 37.13 -0.36
N ASN A 112 4.83 37.04 0.98
CA ASN A 112 5.46 35.99 1.78
C ASN A 112 6.92 35.65 1.35
N GLN A 113 7.71 36.68 1.06
CA GLN A 113 9.12 36.53 0.69
C GLN A 113 10.02 36.51 1.94
N PRO A 114 11.09 35.68 1.97
CA PRO A 114 11.59 34.81 0.90
C PRO A 114 10.98 33.39 0.85
N GLN A 115 9.93 33.10 1.63
CA GLN A 115 9.40 31.74 1.83
C GLN A 115 8.72 31.18 0.57
N ASP A 116 7.77 31.90 -0.03
CA ASP A 116 7.07 31.50 -1.26
C ASP A 116 7.80 32.00 -2.53
N ARG A 117 9.07 31.63 -2.66
CA ARG A 117 9.80 31.79 -3.94
C ARG A 117 9.38 30.72 -4.95
N MET A 118 9.49 31.06 -6.24
CA MET A 118 9.28 30.09 -7.32
C MET A 118 10.19 28.85 -7.11
N PRO A 119 9.69 27.62 -7.18
CA PRO A 119 10.47 26.42 -6.82
C PRO A 119 11.78 26.30 -7.63
N PRO A 120 12.90 25.88 -7.02
CA PRO A 120 14.18 25.73 -7.73
C PRO A 120 14.12 24.80 -8.95
N ALA A 121 13.26 23.76 -8.92
CA ALA A 121 13.03 22.88 -10.06
C ALA A 121 12.47 23.62 -11.30
N ILE A 122 11.67 24.67 -11.12
CA ILE A 122 11.20 25.53 -12.22
C ILE A 122 12.35 26.36 -12.78
N VAL A 123 13.26 26.85 -11.94
CA VAL A 123 14.46 27.57 -12.39
C VAL A 123 15.40 26.63 -13.17
N ARG A 124 15.57 25.38 -12.72
CA ARG A 124 16.29 24.33 -13.45
C ARG A 124 15.63 24.02 -14.79
N ALA A 125 14.31 23.84 -14.83
CA ALA A 125 13.55 23.58 -16.05
C ALA A 125 13.60 24.76 -17.04
N PHE A 126 13.60 26.01 -16.56
CA PHE A 126 13.89 27.18 -17.40
C PHE A 126 15.32 27.14 -17.98
N GLY A 127 16.31 26.70 -17.21
CA GLY A 127 17.68 26.49 -17.70
C GLY A 127 17.75 25.45 -18.81
N ILE A 128 17.05 24.32 -18.65
CA ILE A 128 16.93 23.26 -19.66
C ILE A 128 16.22 23.79 -20.91
N LEU A 129 15.01 24.35 -20.76
CA LEU A 129 14.22 24.83 -21.89
C LEU A 129 14.90 25.97 -22.64
N LYS A 130 15.54 26.93 -21.94
CA LYS A 130 16.31 27.99 -22.61
C LYS A 130 17.70 27.54 -23.07
N GLY A 131 18.14 26.34 -22.70
CA GLY A 131 19.26 25.61 -23.29
C GLY A 131 18.86 24.89 -24.59
N ALA A 132 17.69 24.27 -24.62
CA ALA A 132 17.14 23.62 -25.81
C ALA A 132 16.63 24.64 -26.85
N ALA A 133 15.85 25.63 -26.41
CA ALA A 133 15.48 26.81 -27.21
C ALA A 133 16.66 27.76 -27.45
N ALA A 134 17.77 27.58 -26.72
CA ALA A 134 19.05 27.86 -27.31
C ALA A 134 19.26 26.89 -28.48
N THR A 135 19.81 25.68 -28.34
CA THR A 135 20.28 24.82 -29.48
C THR A 135 19.43 24.89 -30.76
N VAL A 136 18.10 24.85 -30.66
CA VAL A 136 17.14 24.94 -31.78
C VAL A 136 17.15 26.31 -32.49
N ASN A 137 17.25 27.43 -31.75
CA ASN A 137 17.44 28.77 -32.32
C ASN A 137 18.94 29.18 -32.47
N MET A 138 19.87 28.53 -31.76
CA MET A 138 20.99 29.26 -31.15
C MET A 138 22.12 29.69 -32.07
N ARG A 139 22.85 30.77 -31.72
CA ARG A 139 22.54 32.18 -31.31
C ARG A 139 21.24 32.53 -30.53
N TYR A 140 21.18 33.05 -29.28
CA TYR A 140 22.02 33.05 -28.05
C TYR A 140 21.16 33.63 -26.87
N GLY A 141 21.16 33.02 -25.66
CA GLY A 141 20.06 33.09 -24.64
C GLY A 141 19.85 34.32 -23.67
N LEU A 142 18.95 34.23 -22.62
CA LEU A 142 18.18 35.34 -21.93
C LEU A 142 18.57 35.74 -20.49
N VAL A 143 18.57 34.83 -19.52
CA VAL A 143 19.38 35.06 -18.29
C VAL A 143 20.85 34.89 -18.67
N ILE A 144 21.06 33.93 -19.56
CA ILE A 144 22.11 33.85 -20.57
C ILE A 144 22.27 35.18 -21.37
N SER A 145 21.41 36.21 -21.31
CA SER A 145 21.64 37.49 -22.02
C SER A 145 22.65 38.29 -21.25
N ASN A 146 22.35 38.71 -20.01
CA ASN A 146 23.33 39.39 -19.17
C ASN A 146 24.55 38.50 -18.89
N ARG A 147 24.37 37.18 -18.73
CA ARG A 147 25.49 36.25 -18.54
C ARG A 147 26.31 36.00 -19.82
N ALA A 148 25.73 35.92 -21.01
CA ALA A 148 26.50 35.83 -22.26
C ALA A 148 27.09 37.18 -22.66
N ILE A 149 26.42 38.30 -22.40
CA ILE A 149 27.01 39.64 -22.52
C ILE A 149 28.29 39.72 -21.70
N GLU A 150 28.26 39.30 -20.43
CA GLU A 150 29.45 39.23 -19.58
C GLU A 150 30.52 38.27 -20.12
N ILE A 151 30.15 37.05 -20.53
CA ILE A 151 31.08 36.07 -21.15
C ILE A 151 31.69 36.61 -22.47
N LEU A 152 30.95 37.43 -23.21
CA LEU A 152 31.37 38.10 -24.44
C LEU A 152 32.07 39.45 -24.19
N GLY A 153 32.37 39.81 -22.93
CA GLY A 153 33.10 41.02 -22.55
C GLY A 153 32.29 42.33 -22.63
N GLY A 154 30.96 42.25 -22.75
CA GLY A 154 30.06 43.40 -22.78
C GLY A 154 29.51 43.82 -21.41
N THR A 155 28.83 44.96 -21.36
CA THR A 155 28.26 45.51 -20.12
C THR A 155 26.86 44.98 -19.84
N MET A 156 26.63 44.35 -18.67
CA MET A 156 25.29 43.91 -18.24
C MET A 156 24.27 45.06 -18.28
N GLY A 157 23.05 44.78 -18.73
CA GLY A 157 21.97 45.75 -18.92
C GLY A 157 22.02 46.54 -20.22
N SER A 158 23.12 46.49 -20.99
CA SER A 158 23.20 47.11 -22.32
C SER A 158 22.30 46.43 -23.37
N LYS A 159 21.87 45.18 -23.11
CA LYS A 159 21.15 44.30 -24.05
C LYS A 159 21.88 44.10 -25.39
N LYS A 160 23.21 44.23 -25.38
CA LYS A 160 24.10 44.06 -26.55
C LYS A 160 25.36 43.28 -26.14
N PRO A 161 25.82 42.30 -26.94
CA PRO A 161 25.27 41.90 -28.24
C PRO A 161 24.01 41.01 -28.14
N VAL A 162 23.63 40.54 -26.95
CA VAL A 162 22.48 39.65 -26.78
C VAL A 162 21.27 40.44 -26.26
N HIS A 163 20.15 40.47 -27.00
CA HIS A 163 18.92 41.12 -26.54
C HIS A 163 18.00 40.09 -25.87
N PRO A 164 17.37 40.40 -24.72
CA PRO A 164 16.50 39.47 -23.99
C PRO A 164 15.37 38.87 -24.86
N ASN A 165 14.49 39.70 -25.41
CA ASN A 165 13.33 39.17 -26.14
C ASN A 165 13.78 38.55 -27.47
N ASP A 166 14.43 39.37 -28.29
CA ASP A 166 14.69 39.13 -29.70
C ASP A 166 15.58 37.92 -29.98
N HIS A 167 16.48 37.53 -29.06
CA HIS A 167 17.39 36.39 -29.28
C HIS A 167 16.97 35.11 -28.55
N VAL A 168 15.99 35.16 -27.64
CA VAL A 168 15.82 34.06 -26.64
C VAL A 168 14.41 33.79 -26.19
N ASN A 169 13.61 34.85 -26.14
CA ASN A 169 12.20 34.66 -26.37
C ASN A 169 11.87 34.66 -27.86
N MET A 170 12.88 34.57 -28.74
CA MET A 170 12.73 34.23 -30.14
C MET A 170 11.90 32.95 -30.26
N SER A 171 10.86 33.01 -31.09
CA SER A 171 9.92 31.91 -31.36
C SER A 171 9.19 31.36 -30.13
N ALA A 172 9.14 32.12 -29.03
CA ALA A 172 8.54 31.71 -27.76
C ALA A 172 7.68 32.82 -27.13
N SER A 173 6.77 32.42 -26.25
CA SER A 173 5.90 33.27 -25.44
C SER A 173 6.01 32.88 -23.97
N SER A 174 5.69 33.77 -23.03
CA SER A 174 5.49 33.34 -21.63
C SER A 174 4.39 32.27 -21.53
N ASN A 175 3.40 32.34 -22.42
CA ASN A 175 2.22 31.47 -22.39
C ASN A 175 2.56 30.02 -22.73
N ASP A 176 3.49 29.75 -23.66
CA ASP A 176 3.96 28.39 -24.00
C ASP A 176 5.24 27.97 -23.27
N THR A 177 6.11 28.92 -22.92
CA THR A 177 7.34 28.64 -22.17
C THR A 177 7.03 28.20 -20.72
N PHE A 178 6.10 28.86 -20.01
CA PHE A 178 5.80 28.53 -18.61
C PHE A 178 5.19 27.12 -18.42
N PRO A 179 4.12 26.71 -19.14
CA PRO A 179 3.64 25.32 -19.09
C PRO A 179 4.71 24.30 -19.46
N THR A 180 5.55 24.58 -20.46
CA THR A 180 6.66 23.69 -20.84
C THR A 180 7.63 23.46 -19.68
N VAL A 181 8.02 24.49 -18.92
CA VAL A 181 8.90 24.28 -17.75
C VAL A 181 8.18 23.63 -16.55
N MET A 182 6.86 23.80 -16.42
CA MET A 182 6.07 23.06 -15.42
C MET A 182 6.12 21.56 -15.68
N HIS A 183 5.91 21.16 -16.93
CA HIS A 183 5.94 19.77 -17.37
C HIS A 183 7.32 19.16 -17.22
N ILE A 184 8.39 19.85 -17.68
CA ILE A 184 9.78 19.41 -17.48
C ILE A 184 10.11 19.24 -15.99
N ALA A 185 9.76 20.22 -15.13
CA ALA A 185 10.03 20.12 -13.71
C ALA A 185 9.24 18.98 -13.03
N ALA A 186 7.97 18.78 -13.42
CA ALA A 186 7.11 17.73 -12.87
C ALA A 186 7.62 16.32 -13.23
N VAL A 187 8.00 16.07 -14.48
CA VAL A 187 8.59 14.80 -14.92
C VAL A 187 9.89 14.53 -14.18
N LEU A 188 10.84 15.48 -14.19
CA LEU A 188 12.15 15.30 -13.56
C LEU A 188 12.06 15.04 -12.05
N GLU A 189 11.30 15.83 -11.30
CA GLU A 189 11.16 15.58 -9.85
C GLU A 189 10.38 14.29 -9.55
N THR A 190 9.48 13.86 -10.45
CA THR A 190 8.80 12.56 -10.30
C THR A 190 9.75 11.39 -10.52
N GLU A 191 10.61 11.44 -11.54
CA GLU A 191 11.53 10.35 -11.89
C GLU A 191 12.81 10.34 -11.03
N GLU A 192 13.35 11.50 -10.65
CA GLU A 192 14.58 11.62 -9.85
C GLU A 192 14.33 11.58 -8.33
N THR A 193 13.21 12.14 -7.85
CA THR A 193 12.93 12.27 -6.41
C THR A 193 11.86 11.29 -5.93
N LEU A 194 10.68 11.28 -6.55
CA LEU A 194 9.50 10.58 -6.01
C LEU A 194 9.50 9.07 -6.25
N LEU A 195 9.59 8.63 -7.50
CA LEU A 195 9.51 7.21 -7.86
C LEU A 195 10.64 6.39 -7.22
N PRO A 196 11.89 6.86 -7.12
CA PRO A 196 12.94 6.16 -6.38
C PRO A 196 12.64 6.03 -4.88
N ALA A 197 12.10 7.08 -4.25
CA ALA A 197 11.70 7.04 -2.84
C ALA A 197 10.55 6.04 -2.58
N LEU A 198 9.54 6.04 -3.45
CA LEU A 198 8.41 5.13 -3.37
C LEU A 198 8.83 3.67 -3.56
N LYS A 199 9.69 3.40 -4.55
CA LYS A 199 10.25 2.07 -4.80
C LYS A 199 11.12 1.59 -3.63
N SER A 200 11.99 2.45 -3.07
CA SER A 200 12.83 2.09 -1.92
C SER A 200 11.99 1.71 -0.69
N LEU A 201 10.97 2.52 -0.34
CA LEU A 201 10.06 2.22 0.75
C LEU A 201 9.26 0.92 0.51
N ARG A 202 8.82 0.67 -0.73
CA ARG A 202 8.15 -0.56 -1.14
C ARG A 202 9.05 -1.78 -0.90
N GLU A 203 10.31 -1.74 -1.33
CA GLU A 203 11.28 -2.82 -1.10
C GLU A 203 11.60 -3.02 0.38
N ALA A 204 11.66 -1.94 1.17
CA ALA A 204 11.85 -2.04 2.62
C ALA A 204 10.67 -2.72 3.33
N LEU A 205 9.44 -2.47 2.89
CA LEU A 205 8.24 -3.16 3.39
C LEU A 205 8.14 -4.61 2.88
N GLN A 206 8.55 -4.89 1.64
CA GLN A 206 8.61 -6.26 1.09
C GLN A 206 9.51 -7.17 1.93
N LYS A 207 10.68 -6.68 2.37
CA LYS A 207 11.56 -7.40 3.32
C LYS A 207 10.90 -7.68 4.68
N LYS A 208 9.89 -6.89 5.08
CA LYS A 208 9.07 -7.17 6.27
C LYS A 208 7.98 -8.20 6.01
N VAL A 209 7.40 -8.25 4.80
CA VAL A 209 6.51 -9.35 4.38
C VAL A 209 7.22 -10.68 4.55
N GLU A 210 8.43 -10.80 4.00
CA GLU A 210 9.29 -11.99 4.10
C GLU A 210 9.65 -12.32 5.56
N ARG A 211 10.15 -11.34 6.33
CA ARG A 211 10.52 -11.55 7.74
C ARG A 211 9.32 -11.97 8.62
N PHE A 212 8.11 -11.54 8.28
CA PHE A 212 6.90 -11.76 9.08
C PHE A 212 5.95 -12.82 8.50
N GLU A 213 6.36 -13.53 7.44
CA GLU A 213 5.52 -14.47 6.68
C GLU A 213 4.84 -15.51 7.56
N LYS A 214 5.58 -16.10 8.51
CA LYS A 214 5.12 -17.17 9.41
C LYS A 214 4.53 -16.68 10.74
N LEU A 215 4.54 -15.37 11.01
CA LEU A 215 4.08 -14.82 12.29
C LEU A 215 2.56 -14.65 12.29
N ILE A 216 1.83 -15.65 12.77
CA ILE A 216 0.37 -15.61 12.90
C ILE A 216 -0.01 -14.61 14.00
N LYS A 217 -0.89 -13.66 13.65
CA LYS A 217 -1.46 -12.65 14.54
C LYS A 217 -2.98 -12.66 14.46
N ILE A 218 -3.63 -11.96 15.40
CA ILE A 218 -5.08 -11.74 15.30
C ILE A 218 -5.39 -10.61 14.32
N GLY A 219 -6.31 -10.84 13.40
CA GLY A 219 -6.85 -9.80 12.53
C GLY A 219 -7.75 -8.85 13.31
N ARG A 220 -7.94 -7.63 12.79
CA ARG A 220 -8.91 -6.69 13.36
C ARG A 220 -9.74 -6.00 12.29
N THR A 221 -11.06 -6.05 12.45
CA THR A 221 -12.02 -5.29 11.66
C THR A 221 -12.86 -4.43 12.60
N HIS A 222 -13.15 -3.18 12.23
CA HIS A 222 -13.82 -2.22 13.12
C HIS A 222 -13.13 -2.04 14.50
N LEU A 223 -11.81 -2.25 14.56
CA LEU A 223 -10.99 -2.29 15.79
C LEU A 223 -11.38 -3.41 16.79
N GLN A 224 -12.25 -4.34 16.41
CA GLN A 224 -12.54 -5.55 17.16
C GLN A 224 -11.63 -6.69 16.69
N ASP A 225 -11.41 -7.68 17.54
CA ASP A 225 -10.72 -8.92 17.15
C ASP A 225 -11.52 -9.63 16.04
N ALA A 226 -10.81 -10.30 15.14
CA ALA A 226 -11.34 -11.05 14.00
C ALA A 226 -10.60 -12.38 13.83
N THR A 227 -10.71 -13.04 12.68
CA THR A 227 -9.95 -14.26 12.39
C THR A 227 -8.44 -14.00 12.29
N PRO A 228 -7.59 -15.03 12.48
CA PRO A 228 -6.14 -14.88 12.29
C PRO A 228 -5.74 -14.55 10.85
N LEU A 229 -4.55 -13.96 10.72
CA LEU A 229 -3.77 -13.82 9.49
C LEU A 229 -2.30 -13.76 9.88
N THR A 230 -1.37 -13.87 8.92
CA THR A 230 0.05 -13.61 9.23
C THR A 230 0.36 -12.12 9.16
N LEU A 231 1.31 -11.66 9.98
CA LEU A 231 1.81 -10.28 9.93
C LEU A 231 2.45 -9.98 8.56
N GLY A 232 3.01 -10.99 7.88
CA GLY A 232 3.40 -10.90 6.47
C GLY A 232 2.22 -10.61 5.53
N GLN A 233 1.06 -11.27 5.70
CA GLN A 233 -0.16 -10.97 4.93
C GLN A 233 -0.71 -9.56 5.19
N GLU A 234 -0.59 -9.05 6.42
CA GLU A 234 -0.95 -7.66 6.72
C GLU A 234 -0.04 -6.67 5.98
N PHE A 235 1.28 -6.92 6.00
CA PHE A 235 2.26 -6.09 5.31
C PHE A 235 2.22 -6.20 3.78
N SER A 236 1.81 -7.36 3.22
CA SER A 236 1.68 -7.52 1.77
C SER A 236 0.55 -6.66 1.21
N GLY A 237 -0.48 -6.37 2.03
CA GLY A 237 -1.47 -5.34 1.74
C GLY A 237 -0.85 -3.95 1.56
N TYR A 238 0.13 -3.56 2.38
CA TYR A 238 0.84 -2.28 2.25
C TYR A 238 1.68 -2.25 0.96
N VAL A 239 2.43 -3.32 0.69
CA VAL A 239 3.24 -3.45 -0.53
C VAL A 239 2.36 -3.34 -1.78
N ALA A 240 1.24 -4.06 -1.83
CA ALA A 240 0.27 -4.00 -2.93
C ALA A 240 -0.33 -2.59 -3.10
N GLN A 241 -0.58 -1.84 -2.01
CA GLN A 241 -0.99 -0.44 -2.11
C GLN A 241 0.10 0.43 -2.74
N LEU A 242 1.38 0.23 -2.40
CA LEU A 242 2.49 1.00 -2.99
C LEU A 242 2.71 0.63 -4.46
N ASP A 243 2.69 -0.65 -4.82
CA ASP A 243 2.80 -1.13 -6.21
C ASP A 243 1.74 -0.47 -7.11
N ARG A 244 0.48 -0.46 -6.67
CA ARG A 244 -0.60 0.22 -7.42
C ARG A 244 -0.47 1.74 -7.47
N ASN A 245 0.29 2.37 -6.58
CA ASN A 245 0.58 3.80 -6.68
C ASN A 245 1.79 4.09 -7.57
N ILE A 246 2.76 3.16 -7.66
CA ILE A 246 3.83 3.20 -8.68
C ILE A 246 3.17 3.17 -10.07
N ASP A 247 2.28 2.20 -10.32
CA ASP A 247 1.50 2.11 -11.58
C ASP A 247 0.80 3.44 -11.90
N ARG A 248 0.01 4.00 -10.97
CA ARG A 248 -0.74 5.26 -11.15
C ARG A 248 0.17 6.43 -11.51
N ILE A 249 1.25 6.63 -10.76
CA ILE A 249 2.16 7.77 -10.97
C ILE A 249 2.91 7.61 -12.29
N GLN A 250 3.32 6.39 -12.66
CA GLN A 250 3.94 6.16 -13.97
C GLN A 250 2.97 6.41 -15.13
N ASN A 251 1.68 6.11 -14.95
CA ASN A 251 0.65 6.35 -15.95
C ASN A 251 0.34 7.84 -16.20
N THR A 252 0.70 8.77 -15.30
CA THR A 252 0.56 10.22 -15.57
C THR A 252 1.76 10.83 -16.31
N LEU A 253 2.89 10.11 -16.39
CA LEU A 253 4.08 10.62 -17.08
C LEU A 253 3.89 10.83 -18.60
N PRO A 254 3.17 10.00 -19.37
CA PRO A 254 2.94 10.24 -20.80
C PRO A 254 2.35 11.63 -21.10
N ASP A 255 1.36 12.08 -20.35
CA ASP A 255 0.71 13.38 -20.58
C ASP A 255 1.52 14.54 -19.99
N LEU A 256 2.21 14.32 -18.86
CA LEU A 256 3.21 15.27 -18.36
C LEU A 256 4.39 15.48 -19.33
N ARG A 257 4.67 14.53 -20.22
CA ARG A 257 5.72 14.65 -21.25
C ARG A 257 5.29 15.48 -22.48
N LEU A 258 4.01 15.85 -22.59
CA LEU A 258 3.50 16.69 -23.68
C LEU A 258 3.79 18.17 -23.41
N LEU A 259 4.64 18.77 -24.25
CA LEU A 259 5.13 20.14 -24.08
C LEU A 259 4.28 21.14 -24.87
N ALA A 260 4.10 22.33 -24.29
CA ALA A 260 3.33 23.42 -24.89
C ALA A 260 4.11 24.26 -25.91
N GLN A 261 5.45 24.20 -25.89
CA GLN A 261 6.32 25.05 -26.70
C GLN A 261 5.92 25.04 -28.18
N GLY A 262 5.98 26.21 -28.82
CA GLY A 262 5.50 26.41 -30.19
C GLY A 262 4.00 26.70 -30.29
N GLY A 263 3.23 26.58 -29.21
CA GLY A 263 1.89 27.17 -29.14
C GLY A 263 1.89 28.71 -29.14
N THR A 264 3.03 29.33 -28.82
CA THR A 264 3.25 30.78 -28.75
C THR A 264 2.21 31.50 -27.88
N ALA A 265 1.45 32.46 -28.44
CA ALA A 265 0.57 33.32 -27.66
C ALA A 265 -0.72 32.61 -27.20
N VAL A 266 -1.37 31.87 -28.09
CA VAL A 266 -2.74 31.35 -27.92
C VAL A 266 -2.96 29.95 -28.52
N GLY A 267 -1.89 29.26 -28.93
CA GLY A 267 -1.93 27.89 -29.48
C GLY A 267 -1.72 27.81 -30.99
N THR A 268 -1.73 28.94 -31.71
CA THR A 268 -1.67 28.98 -33.18
C THR A 268 -0.26 28.84 -33.77
N GLY A 269 0.79 28.98 -32.97
CA GLY A 269 2.18 29.01 -33.48
C GLY A 269 2.53 30.27 -34.27
N LEU A 270 1.76 31.35 -34.14
CA LEU A 270 2.11 32.63 -34.76
C LEU A 270 3.48 33.12 -34.25
N ASN A 271 4.34 33.56 -35.18
CA ASN A 271 5.74 33.95 -34.95
C ASN A 271 6.68 32.81 -34.49
N THR A 272 6.33 31.55 -34.72
CA THR A 272 7.31 30.44 -34.77
C THR A 272 7.41 29.84 -36.19
N PHE A 273 8.31 28.88 -36.38
CA PHE A 273 8.50 28.16 -37.63
C PHE A 273 8.10 26.67 -37.51
N LYS A 274 7.67 26.06 -38.62
CA LYS A 274 7.28 24.64 -38.64
C LYS A 274 8.49 23.75 -38.31
N GLY A 275 8.31 22.79 -37.40
CA GLY A 275 9.39 21.93 -36.92
C GLY A 275 10.05 22.42 -35.61
N PHE A 276 9.74 23.64 -35.16
CA PHE A 276 10.32 24.19 -33.94
C PHE A 276 9.93 23.40 -32.70
N ASP A 277 8.66 23.02 -32.55
CA ASP A 277 8.17 22.37 -31.35
C ASP A 277 8.58 20.90 -31.24
N GLU A 278 8.65 20.17 -32.35
CA GLU A 278 9.27 18.84 -32.37
C GLU A 278 10.77 18.93 -32.01
N ALA A 279 11.51 19.87 -32.60
CA ALA A 279 12.94 20.03 -32.33
C ALA A 279 13.24 20.45 -30.86
N ILE A 280 12.38 21.26 -30.24
CA ILE A 280 12.49 21.57 -28.81
C ILE A 280 12.27 20.31 -27.98
N ALA A 281 11.23 19.52 -28.27
CA ALA A 281 10.94 18.31 -27.52
C ALA A 281 12.08 17.28 -27.63
N GLU A 282 12.68 17.13 -28.82
CA GLU A 282 13.86 16.30 -29.05
C GLU A 282 15.09 16.79 -28.26
N GLU A 283 15.42 18.08 -28.30
CA GLU A 283 16.59 18.60 -27.60
C GLU A 283 16.38 18.60 -26.07
N VAL A 284 15.17 18.89 -25.57
CA VAL A 284 14.83 18.71 -24.15
C VAL A 284 14.96 17.24 -23.73
N THR A 285 14.51 16.30 -24.56
CA THR A 285 14.70 14.86 -24.33
C THR A 285 16.18 14.51 -24.19
N LYS A 286 17.00 15.00 -25.13
CA LYS A 286 18.45 14.77 -25.15
C LYS A 286 19.19 15.42 -23.98
N MET A 287 18.78 16.61 -23.55
CA MET A 287 19.36 17.32 -22.40
C MET A 287 19.00 16.69 -21.05
N THR A 288 17.86 15.99 -20.96
CA THR A 288 17.34 15.41 -19.70
C THR A 288 17.57 13.91 -19.57
N GLY A 289 17.68 13.19 -20.69
CA GLY A 289 17.75 11.72 -20.70
C GLY A 289 16.41 11.00 -20.53
N THR A 290 15.29 11.74 -20.52
CA THR A 290 13.92 11.19 -20.45
C THR A 290 13.08 11.75 -21.59
N GLU A 291 12.16 10.96 -22.14
CA GLU A 291 11.40 11.33 -23.34
C GLU A 291 10.47 12.52 -23.09
N PHE A 292 10.43 13.49 -24.01
CA PHE A 292 9.43 14.55 -24.10
C PHE A 292 8.92 14.66 -25.54
N LYS A 293 7.67 15.09 -25.70
CA LYS A 293 7.00 15.21 -27.01
C LYS A 293 6.31 16.55 -27.12
N THR A 294 6.12 17.04 -28.35
CA THR A 294 5.26 18.19 -28.59
C THR A 294 3.80 17.81 -28.30
N SER A 295 3.02 18.68 -27.63
CA SER A 295 1.59 18.40 -27.42
C SER A 295 0.84 18.40 -28.76
N PRO A 296 -0.02 17.40 -29.02
CA PRO A 296 -0.83 17.33 -30.24
C PRO A 296 -1.91 18.43 -30.31
N ASN A 297 -2.26 19.06 -29.18
CA ASN A 297 -3.19 20.18 -29.12
C ASN A 297 -2.62 21.30 -28.25
N LYS A 298 -2.09 22.34 -28.90
CA LYS A 298 -1.53 23.51 -28.20
C LYS A 298 -2.58 24.38 -27.51
N PHE A 299 -3.85 24.32 -27.90
CA PHE A 299 -4.89 25.11 -27.23
C PHE A 299 -5.21 24.54 -25.84
N GLU A 300 -5.28 23.21 -25.73
CA GLU A 300 -5.52 22.50 -24.47
C GLU A 300 -4.44 22.85 -23.43
N VAL A 301 -3.16 22.52 -23.66
CA VAL A 301 -2.07 22.71 -22.68
C VAL A 301 -1.78 24.18 -22.29
N LEU A 302 -2.31 25.15 -23.07
CA LEU A 302 -2.29 26.58 -22.73
C LEU A 302 -3.49 26.97 -21.85
N ALA A 303 -4.70 26.57 -22.26
CA ALA A 303 -5.99 26.90 -21.64
C ALA A 303 -6.34 26.07 -20.41
N ALA A 304 -5.85 24.83 -20.35
CA ALA A 304 -6.07 23.80 -19.35
C ALA A 304 -4.72 23.20 -18.90
N HIS A 305 -4.73 22.52 -17.76
CA HIS A 305 -3.54 22.03 -17.03
C HIS A 305 -3.81 20.62 -16.50
N ASP A 306 -4.54 19.82 -17.29
CA ASP A 306 -5.24 18.64 -16.77
C ASP A 306 -4.26 17.53 -16.37
N ALA A 307 -3.16 17.35 -17.11
CA ALA A 307 -2.06 16.45 -16.73
C ALA A 307 -1.43 16.80 -15.36
N ILE A 308 -1.35 18.08 -15.01
CA ILE A 308 -0.83 18.55 -13.70
C ILE A 308 -1.86 18.26 -12.58
N VAL A 309 -3.15 18.39 -12.87
CA VAL A 309 -4.24 18.06 -11.93
C VAL A 309 -4.33 16.54 -11.71
N GLU A 310 -4.22 15.74 -12.77
CA GLU A 310 -4.21 14.27 -12.70
C GLU A 310 -2.99 13.75 -11.95
N ALA A 311 -1.78 14.25 -12.25
CA ALA A 311 -0.58 13.94 -11.49
C ALA A 311 -0.78 14.25 -10.00
N SER A 312 -1.34 15.42 -9.68
CA SER A 312 -1.70 15.78 -8.31
C SER A 312 -2.73 14.83 -7.67
N GLY A 313 -3.71 14.35 -8.44
CA GLY A 313 -4.68 13.35 -8.00
C GLY A 313 -4.06 11.98 -7.69
N SER A 314 -3.09 11.54 -8.49
CA SER A 314 -2.30 10.34 -8.21
C SER A 314 -1.48 10.47 -6.92
N LEU A 315 -0.88 11.64 -6.66
CA LEU A 315 -0.21 11.90 -5.38
C LEU A 315 -1.18 11.92 -4.19
N ASN A 316 -2.41 12.39 -4.38
CA ASN A 316 -3.46 12.33 -3.37
C ASN A 316 -3.85 10.87 -3.04
N THR A 317 -3.94 9.98 -4.04
CA THR A 317 -4.15 8.53 -3.81
C THR A 317 -2.97 7.87 -3.07
N LEU A 318 -1.73 8.25 -3.41
CA LEU A 318 -0.54 7.80 -2.67
C LEU A 318 -0.57 8.29 -1.21
N ALA A 319 -0.92 9.56 -0.97
CA ALA A 319 -1.03 10.13 0.36
C ALA A 319 -2.08 9.40 1.24
N CYS A 320 -3.26 9.06 0.68
CA CYS A 320 -4.24 8.22 1.37
C CYS A 320 -3.66 6.85 1.78
N SER A 321 -2.88 6.24 0.88
CA SER A 321 -2.28 4.92 1.09
C SER A 321 -1.20 4.95 2.18
N LEU A 322 -0.26 5.89 2.08
CA LEU A 322 0.80 6.11 3.07
C LEU A 322 0.24 6.50 4.44
N PHE A 323 -0.83 7.30 4.49
CA PHE A 323 -1.50 7.66 5.74
C PHE A 323 -2.05 6.41 6.45
N LYS A 324 -2.70 5.48 5.72
CA LYS A 324 -3.18 4.20 6.27
C LYS A 324 -2.02 3.36 6.81
N ILE A 325 -0.95 3.18 6.03
CA ILE A 325 0.23 2.38 6.41
C ILE A 325 0.87 2.94 7.70
N ALA A 326 1.10 4.26 7.75
CA ALA A 326 1.68 4.93 8.92
C ALA A 326 0.77 4.83 10.16
N GLN A 327 -0.55 4.94 9.98
CA GLN A 327 -1.54 4.81 11.05
C GLN A 327 -1.59 3.39 11.62
N ASP A 328 -1.64 2.35 10.78
CA ASP A 328 -1.65 0.96 11.23
C ASP A 328 -0.39 0.66 12.06
N ILE A 329 0.80 0.95 11.51
CA ILE A 329 2.09 0.75 12.20
C ILE A 329 2.11 1.51 13.55
N ARG A 330 1.52 2.70 13.60
CA ARG A 330 1.36 3.48 14.85
C ARG A 330 0.43 2.81 15.87
N TYR A 331 -0.67 2.21 15.44
CA TYR A 331 -1.58 1.48 16.32
C TYR A 331 -0.98 0.17 16.80
N LEU A 332 -0.35 -0.59 15.91
CA LEU A 332 0.32 -1.85 16.23
C LEU A 332 1.49 -1.63 17.20
N GLY A 333 2.25 -0.54 17.02
CA GLY A 333 3.30 -0.09 17.94
C GLY A 333 2.83 0.67 19.19
N SER A 334 1.52 0.74 19.47
CA SER A 334 1.02 1.43 20.67
C SER A 334 1.30 0.63 21.94
N GLY A 335 1.95 1.25 22.93
CA GLY A 335 2.42 0.53 24.12
C GLY A 335 3.22 1.40 25.10
N PRO A 336 4.18 0.83 25.86
CA PRO A 336 4.61 -0.57 25.84
C PRO A 336 3.73 -1.51 26.69
N ARG A 337 2.76 -1.01 27.46
CA ARG A 337 1.93 -1.83 28.38
C ARG A 337 0.41 -1.64 28.27
N CYS A 338 -0.04 -0.57 27.63
CA CYS A 338 -1.45 -0.15 27.65
C CYS A 338 -2.02 0.07 26.24
N GLY A 339 -1.46 -0.61 25.23
CA GLY A 339 -1.90 -0.58 23.84
C GLY A 339 -1.89 -1.97 23.23
N LEU A 340 -1.83 -2.06 21.90
CA LEU A 340 -1.72 -3.35 21.20
C LEU A 340 -0.36 -3.99 21.47
N GLY A 341 0.72 -3.27 21.13
CA GLY A 341 2.10 -3.71 21.35
C GLY A 341 2.55 -4.86 20.46
N GLU A 342 1.97 -5.01 19.26
CA GLU A 342 2.34 -6.08 18.32
C GLU A 342 3.63 -5.76 17.55
N LEU A 343 3.98 -4.47 17.42
CA LEU A 343 5.23 -4.01 16.80
C LEU A 343 6.12 -3.25 17.79
N ILE A 344 7.43 -3.43 17.64
CA ILE A 344 8.47 -2.68 18.35
C ILE A 344 9.04 -1.66 17.37
N LEU A 345 8.85 -0.38 17.68
CA LEU A 345 9.29 0.73 16.82
C LEU A 345 10.70 1.20 17.23
N PRO A 346 11.58 1.60 16.29
CA PRO A 346 12.91 2.14 16.62
C PRO A 346 12.87 3.41 17.48
N GLU A 347 13.75 3.48 18.47
CA GLU A 347 13.91 4.63 19.36
C GLU A 347 14.89 5.66 18.77
N ASN A 348 14.39 6.64 18.03
CA ASN A 348 15.23 7.68 17.40
C ASN A 348 15.54 8.87 18.33
N GLU A 349 14.59 9.24 19.19
CA GLU A 349 14.72 10.36 20.13
C GLU A 349 13.91 10.16 21.42
N PRO A 350 14.27 10.84 22.54
CA PRO A 350 13.47 10.84 23.76
C PRO A 350 12.05 11.38 23.52
N GLY A 351 11.03 10.53 23.66
CA GLY A 351 9.63 10.85 23.35
C GLY A 351 8.90 11.73 24.37
N SER A 352 9.56 12.16 25.46
CA SER A 352 8.99 13.11 26.41
C SER A 352 10.04 13.83 27.24
N SER A 353 9.84 15.13 27.45
CA SER A 353 10.61 15.97 28.37
C SER A 353 10.30 15.72 29.85
N ILE A 354 9.22 15.00 30.18
CA ILE A 354 8.74 14.77 31.56
C ILE A 354 8.52 13.29 31.92
N MET A 355 8.44 12.40 30.93
CA MET A 355 8.33 10.94 31.14
C MET A 355 9.59 10.23 30.62
N PRO A 356 10.62 10.02 31.47
CA PRO A 356 11.82 9.26 31.10
C PRO A 356 11.46 7.86 30.55
N GLY A 357 12.15 7.44 29.48
CA GLY A 357 11.91 6.14 28.85
C GLY A 357 10.64 6.05 27.99
N LYS A 358 9.87 7.13 27.81
CA LYS A 358 8.81 7.17 26.79
C LYS A 358 9.40 7.42 25.41
N VAL A 359 8.99 6.62 24.44
CA VAL A 359 9.30 6.81 23.00
C VAL A 359 8.00 6.97 22.23
N ASN A 360 8.01 7.81 21.19
CA ASN A 360 6.85 8.13 20.37
C ASN A 360 7.03 7.62 18.93
N PRO A 361 5.94 7.32 18.22
CA PRO A 361 5.95 6.93 16.80
C PRO A 361 6.10 8.16 15.87
N THR A 362 7.13 8.98 16.10
CA THR A 362 7.32 10.30 15.46
C THR A 362 7.41 10.24 13.94
N GLN A 363 7.99 9.18 13.37
CA GLN A 363 8.04 8.99 11.92
C GLN A 363 6.65 8.75 11.32
N CYS A 364 5.75 8.04 12.03
CA CYS A 364 4.34 7.92 11.64
C CYS A 364 3.62 9.28 11.72
N GLU A 365 3.89 10.06 12.78
CA GLU A 365 3.33 11.40 12.98
C GLU A 365 3.77 12.35 11.84
N ALA A 366 5.05 12.37 11.51
CA ALA A 366 5.59 13.16 10.40
C ALA A 366 4.97 12.75 9.05
N LEU A 367 4.96 11.45 8.72
CA LEU A 367 4.41 10.98 7.45
C LEU A 367 2.90 11.23 7.32
N THR A 368 2.13 11.07 8.40
CA THR A 368 0.69 11.39 8.37
C THR A 368 0.42 12.88 8.16
N MET A 369 1.19 13.78 8.78
CA MET A 369 1.10 15.23 8.52
C MET A 369 1.50 15.59 7.08
N VAL A 370 2.56 14.96 6.53
CA VAL A 370 2.96 15.11 5.12
C VAL A 370 1.80 14.72 4.20
N CYS A 371 1.16 13.57 4.43
CA CYS A 371 0.03 13.12 3.63
C CYS A 371 -1.16 14.10 3.71
N SER A 372 -1.49 14.64 4.88
CA SER A 372 -2.53 15.67 5.02
C SER A 372 -2.18 16.96 4.25
N GLN A 373 -0.92 17.37 4.24
CA GLN A 373 -0.47 18.54 3.46
C GLN A 373 -0.58 18.29 1.95
N VAL A 374 -0.29 17.08 1.46
CA VAL A 374 -0.47 16.69 0.05
C VAL A 374 -1.94 16.77 -0.36
N MET A 375 -2.86 16.30 0.48
CA MET A 375 -4.31 16.40 0.22
C MET A 375 -4.75 17.87 0.11
N GLY A 376 -4.24 18.75 0.99
CA GLY A 376 -4.48 20.20 0.89
C GLY A 376 -3.88 20.84 -0.37
N ASN A 377 -2.65 20.47 -0.73
CA ASN A 377 -2.01 20.89 -1.97
C ASN A 377 -2.82 20.46 -3.21
N HIS A 378 -3.41 19.26 -3.18
CA HIS A 378 -4.25 18.75 -4.27
C HIS A 378 -5.53 19.59 -4.46
N VAL A 379 -6.22 19.96 -3.38
CA VAL A 379 -7.38 20.88 -3.46
C VAL A 379 -6.98 22.20 -4.13
N ALA A 380 -5.82 22.77 -3.77
CA ALA A 380 -5.32 24.00 -4.39
C ALA A 380 -4.94 23.82 -5.88
N ALA A 381 -4.42 22.65 -6.26
CA ALA A 381 -4.15 22.31 -7.66
C ALA A 381 -5.44 22.18 -8.48
N THR A 382 -6.47 21.49 -7.96
CA THR A 382 -7.78 21.35 -8.60
C THR A 382 -8.50 22.70 -8.77
N VAL A 383 -8.44 23.57 -7.75
CA VAL A 383 -8.96 24.95 -7.83
C VAL A 383 -8.20 25.76 -8.89
N GLY A 384 -6.88 25.58 -9.00
CA GLY A 384 -6.08 26.19 -10.07
C GLY A 384 -6.47 25.68 -11.46
N GLY A 385 -6.69 24.36 -11.61
CA GLY A 385 -7.06 23.73 -12.88
C GLY A 385 -8.38 24.23 -13.43
N MET A 386 -9.44 24.24 -12.60
CA MET A 386 -10.77 24.72 -13.00
C MET A 386 -10.83 26.23 -13.35
N SER A 387 -9.78 27.00 -13.04
CA SER A 387 -9.73 28.45 -13.20
C SER A 387 -9.20 28.91 -14.58
N GLY A 388 -9.27 28.04 -15.59
CA GLY A 388 -8.98 28.38 -16.99
C GLY A 388 -10.00 29.38 -17.57
N GLN A 389 -9.52 30.32 -18.40
CA GLN A 389 -10.37 31.32 -19.06
C GLN A 389 -9.93 31.49 -20.51
N PHE A 390 -10.81 31.12 -21.46
CA PHE A 390 -10.54 31.12 -22.90
C PHE A 390 -9.19 30.41 -23.21
N GLU A 391 -8.30 31.00 -23.99
CA GLU A 391 -7.06 30.36 -24.46
C GLU A 391 -5.94 30.25 -23.39
N LEU A 392 -6.16 30.68 -22.14
CA LEU A 392 -5.11 30.66 -21.11
C LEU A 392 -5.62 30.46 -19.67
N ASN A 393 -5.13 29.42 -18.99
CA ASN A 393 -5.19 29.34 -17.53
C ASN A 393 -4.04 30.17 -16.92
N VAL A 394 -4.36 31.14 -16.06
CA VAL A 394 -3.37 32.03 -15.40
C VAL A 394 -2.96 31.60 -13.97
N PHE A 395 -3.55 30.53 -13.44
CA PHE A 395 -3.24 29.95 -12.13
C PHE A 395 -2.02 29.00 -12.18
N LYS A 396 -1.27 28.99 -13.29
CA LYS A 396 -0.08 28.14 -13.53
C LYS A 396 0.89 28.07 -12.33
N PRO A 397 1.29 29.19 -11.69
CA PRO A 397 2.21 29.16 -10.55
C PRO A 397 1.63 28.44 -9.32
N LEU A 398 0.33 28.58 -9.06
CA LEU A 398 -0.34 27.92 -7.93
C LEU A 398 -0.31 26.39 -8.11
N MET A 399 -0.67 25.90 -9.29
CA MET A 399 -0.72 24.47 -9.59
C MET A 399 0.66 23.84 -9.45
N ILE A 400 1.67 24.38 -10.13
CA ILE A 400 3.00 23.77 -10.15
C ILE A 400 3.71 23.85 -8.79
N ARG A 401 3.54 24.95 -8.04
CA ARG A 401 4.09 25.06 -6.67
C ARG A 401 3.54 23.95 -5.78
N ASN A 402 2.23 23.69 -5.85
CA ASN A 402 1.58 22.65 -5.06
C ASN A 402 1.97 21.22 -5.49
N LEU A 403 2.07 20.95 -6.81
CA LEU A 403 2.53 19.65 -7.31
C LEU A 403 3.98 19.36 -6.89
N LEU A 404 4.91 20.29 -7.15
CA LEU A 404 6.33 20.12 -6.81
C LEU A 404 6.55 20.06 -5.29
N HIS A 405 5.79 20.83 -4.50
CA HIS A 405 5.83 20.74 -3.04
C HIS A 405 5.40 19.34 -2.58
N SER A 406 4.28 18.81 -3.09
CA SER A 406 3.81 17.44 -2.79
C SER A 406 4.83 16.37 -3.16
N ILE A 407 5.42 16.44 -4.37
CA ILE A 407 6.49 15.53 -4.82
C ILE A 407 7.65 15.53 -3.81
N ARG A 408 8.11 16.72 -3.42
CA ARG A 408 9.25 16.89 -2.51
C ARG A 408 8.98 16.31 -1.12
N ILE A 409 7.86 16.68 -0.49
CA ILE A 409 7.56 16.24 0.88
C ILE A 409 7.22 14.76 0.96
N LEU A 410 6.60 14.18 -0.08
CA LEU A 410 6.42 12.73 -0.19
C LEU A 410 7.76 12.00 -0.33
N GLY A 411 8.62 12.46 -1.24
CA GLY A 411 9.93 11.84 -1.46
C GLY A 411 10.82 11.86 -0.21
N ASP A 412 10.90 13.00 0.47
CA ASP A 412 11.67 13.13 1.72
C ASP A 412 11.00 12.38 2.89
N GLY A 413 9.67 12.45 3.00
CA GLY A 413 8.89 11.78 4.05
C GLY A 413 8.99 10.26 3.97
N MET A 414 8.88 9.67 2.77
CA MET A 414 9.05 8.23 2.55
C MET A 414 10.48 7.78 2.87
N LYS A 415 11.51 8.52 2.43
CA LYS A 415 12.92 8.22 2.76
C LYS A 415 13.20 8.27 4.27
N SER A 416 12.62 9.25 4.99
CA SER A 416 12.75 9.33 6.44
C SER A 416 12.04 8.18 7.16
N PHE A 417 10.80 7.88 6.74
CA PHE A 417 10.00 6.80 7.30
C PHE A 417 10.65 5.42 7.07
N GLU A 418 11.18 5.18 5.87
CA GLU A 418 11.94 4.00 5.53
C GLU A 418 13.16 3.83 6.46
N LYS A 419 14.07 4.82 6.44
CA LYS A 419 15.35 4.78 7.13
C LYS A 419 15.19 4.69 8.65
N ASN A 420 14.35 5.54 9.22
CA ASN A 420 14.29 5.78 10.67
C ASN A 420 13.18 4.97 11.36
N LEU A 421 12.30 4.28 10.60
CA LEU A 421 11.29 3.40 11.19
C LEU A 421 11.27 2.02 10.51
N VAL A 422 10.99 1.93 9.21
CA VAL A 422 10.72 0.63 8.57
C VAL A 422 11.92 -0.31 8.65
N VAL A 423 13.14 0.17 8.40
CA VAL A 423 14.35 -0.69 8.46
C VAL A 423 14.47 -1.39 9.82
N GLY A 424 14.38 -0.64 10.92
CA GLY A 424 14.52 -1.15 12.29
C GLY A 424 13.25 -1.76 12.90
N LEU A 425 12.12 -1.77 12.19
CA LEU A 425 10.83 -2.26 12.71
C LEU A 425 10.85 -3.75 13.06
N GLU A 426 10.44 -4.12 14.26
CA GLU A 426 10.37 -5.53 14.70
C GLU A 426 8.97 -5.89 15.20
N ALA A 427 8.71 -7.19 15.37
CA ALA A 427 7.47 -7.74 15.91
C ALA A 427 7.68 -8.20 17.36
N ASP A 428 6.74 -7.91 18.27
CA ASP A 428 6.73 -8.54 19.59
C ASP A 428 5.97 -9.88 19.48
N GLU A 429 6.70 -10.92 19.07
CA GLU A 429 6.16 -12.27 18.87
C GLU A 429 5.46 -12.82 20.13
N LYS A 430 5.95 -12.45 21.32
CA LYS A 430 5.34 -12.86 22.59
C LYS A 430 3.99 -12.17 22.80
N ARG A 431 3.88 -10.88 22.51
CA ARG A 431 2.63 -10.13 22.61
C ARG A 431 1.63 -10.56 21.55
N ILE A 432 2.07 -10.76 20.31
CA ILE A 432 1.28 -11.33 19.22
C ILE A 432 0.72 -12.70 19.61
N GLY A 433 1.56 -13.59 20.15
CA GLY A 433 1.15 -14.90 20.62
C GLY A 433 0.11 -14.85 21.74
N SER A 434 0.28 -13.96 22.73
CA SER A 434 -0.72 -13.75 23.80
C SER A 434 -2.07 -13.31 23.22
N LEU A 435 -2.08 -12.30 22.35
CA LEU A 435 -3.31 -11.77 21.74
C LEU A 435 -4.03 -12.78 20.84
N LEU A 436 -3.28 -13.64 20.14
CA LEU A 436 -3.85 -14.73 19.33
C LEU A 436 -4.63 -15.73 20.21
N HIS A 437 -4.03 -16.22 21.30
CA HIS A 437 -4.64 -17.22 22.18
C HIS A 437 -5.73 -16.64 23.11
N GLU A 438 -5.69 -15.33 23.39
CA GLU A 438 -6.74 -14.62 24.14
C GLU A 438 -8.00 -14.36 23.29
N SER A 439 -7.90 -14.42 21.95
CA SER A 439 -9.00 -14.09 21.05
C SER A 439 -10.12 -15.14 21.04
N LEU A 440 -11.35 -14.67 21.27
CA LEU A 440 -12.55 -15.50 21.16
C LEU A 440 -13.01 -15.71 19.71
N MET A 441 -12.39 -15.07 18.72
CA MET A 441 -12.77 -15.20 17.31
C MET A 441 -12.13 -16.40 16.60
N LEU A 442 -11.19 -17.12 17.24
CA LEU A 442 -10.77 -18.45 16.80
C LEU A 442 -11.96 -19.44 16.72
N VAL A 443 -13.06 -19.16 17.43
CA VAL A 443 -14.32 -19.92 17.36
C VAL A 443 -14.87 -20.04 15.92
N THR A 444 -14.51 -19.12 15.02
CA THR A 444 -14.96 -19.12 13.62
C THR A 444 -14.52 -20.39 12.89
N CYS A 445 -13.37 -20.98 13.25
CA CYS A 445 -12.92 -22.27 12.71
C CYS A 445 -13.87 -23.42 13.05
N LEU A 446 -14.66 -23.31 14.13
CA LEU A 446 -15.63 -24.31 14.54
C LEU A 446 -16.96 -24.19 13.78
N ASN A 447 -17.20 -23.10 13.02
CA ASN A 447 -18.47 -22.90 12.29
C ASN A 447 -18.85 -24.08 11.36
N PRO A 448 -17.92 -24.72 10.62
CA PRO A 448 -18.25 -25.89 9.79
C PRO A 448 -18.57 -27.14 10.61
N VAL A 449 -18.08 -27.24 11.85
CA VAL A 449 -18.17 -28.43 12.70
C VAL A 449 -19.42 -28.39 13.61
N ILE A 450 -19.66 -27.27 14.29
CA ILE A 450 -20.78 -27.11 15.26
C ILE A 450 -21.89 -26.17 14.79
N GLY A 451 -21.73 -25.53 13.63
CA GLY A 451 -22.65 -24.52 13.11
C GLY A 451 -22.52 -23.16 13.79
N TYR A 452 -22.83 -22.10 13.05
CA TYR A 452 -22.70 -20.70 13.48
C TYR A 452 -23.40 -20.39 14.82
N ASP A 453 -24.62 -20.90 15.03
CA ASP A 453 -25.38 -20.65 16.26
C ASP A 453 -24.73 -21.26 17.50
N MET A 454 -24.05 -22.41 17.37
CA MET A 454 -23.33 -23.02 18.48
C MET A 454 -22.00 -22.33 18.73
N ALA A 455 -21.23 -22.03 17.68
CA ALA A 455 -20.01 -21.24 17.78
C ALA A 455 -20.27 -19.86 18.43
N SER A 456 -21.37 -19.20 18.06
CA SER A 456 -21.80 -17.94 18.68
C SER A 456 -22.12 -18.11 20.17
N LYS A 457 -22.73 -19.23 20.59
CA LYS A 457 -22.97 -19.55 22.00
C LYS A 457 -21.66 -19.82 22.76
N VAL A 458 -20.72 -20.55 22.17
CA VAL A 458 -19.39 -20.81 22.73
C VAL A 458 -18.66 -19.49 23.00
N ALA A 459 -18.54 -18.60 22.01
CA ALA A 459 -17.87 -17.31 22.22
C ALA A 459 -18.58 -16.42 23.26
N LYS A 460 -19.92 -16.36 23.24
CA LYS A 460 -20.70 -15.59 24.23
C LYS A 460 -20.55 -16.13 25.65
N ASN A 461 -20.50 -17.45 25.83
CA ASN A 461 -20.33 -18.07 27.13
C ASN A 461 -18.88 -17.91 27.63
N ALA A 462 -17.88 -18.12 26.76
CA ALA A 462 -16.49 -17.83 27.03
C ALA A 462 -16.29 -16.39 27.52
N HIS A 463 -16.80 -15.41 26.78
CA HIS A 463 -16.73 -13.99 27.16
C HIS A 463 -17.44 -13.70 28.49
N LYS A 464 -18.66 -14.19 28.67
CA LYS A 464 -19.47 -13.94 29.88
C LYS A 464 -18.85 -14.52 31.15
N LYS A 465 -18.07 -15.60 31.04
CA LYS A 465 -17.50 -16.33 32.19
C LYS A 465 -15.98 -16.15 32.35
N GLY A 466 -15.29 -15.53 31.38
CA GLY A 466 -13.83 -15.45 31.37
C GLY A 466 -13.15 -16.81 31.13
N LEU A 467 -13.79 -17.69 30.34
CA LEU A 467 -13.26 -19.01 29.97
C LEU A 467 -12.52 -18.93 28.63
N THR A 468 -11.62 -19.89 28.37
CA THR A 468 -11.10 -20.12 27.02
C THR A 468 -12.20 -20.70 26.11
N LEU A 469 -12.00 -20.63 24.79
CA LEU A 469 -12.92 -21.26 23.83
C LEU A 469 -13.04 -22.78 24.04
N LYS A 470 -11.92 -23.47 24.31
CA LYS A 470 -11.88 -24.91 24.62
C LYS A 470 -12.74 -25.22 25.85
N GLN A 471 -12.49 -24.52 26.96
CA GLN A 471 -13.28 -24.66 28.19
C GLN A 471 -14.77 -24.42 27.95
N SER A 472 -15.13 -23.38 27.19
CA SER A 472 -16.54 -23.08 26.89
C SER A 472 -17.18 -24.07 25.90
N ALA A 473 -16.42 -24.64 24.97
CA ALA A 473 -16.93 -25.66 24.04
C ALA A 473 -17.27 -26.95 24.79
N MET A 474 -16.39 -27.37 25.70
CA MET A 474 -16.62 -28.53 26.58
C MET A 474 -17.76 -28.29 27.57
N GLU A 475 -17.84 -27.11 28.20
CA GLU A 475 -18.91 -26.78 29.16
C GLU A 475 -20.29 -26.78 28.50
N LEU A 476 -20.40 -26.25 27.27
CA LEU A 476 -21.63 -26.28 26.48
C LEU A 476 -21.90 -27.62 25.79
N LYS A 477 -20.98 -28.59 25.89
CA LYS A 477 -21.02 -29.87 25.16
C LYS A 477 -21.15 -29.68 23.64
N ALA A 478 -20.49 -28.65 23.11
CA ALA A 478 -20.46 -28.37 21.68
C ALA A 478 -19.52 -29.33 20.93
N LEU A 479 -18.38 -29.67 21.55
CA LEU A 479 -17.36 -30.61 21.06
C LEU A 479 -16.81 -31.43 22.24
N SER A 480 -16.24 -32.60 21.95
CA SER A 480 -15.35 -33.28 22.91
C SER A 480 -13.99 -32.57 22.99
N GLU A 481 -13.11 -32.98 23.91
CA GLU A 481 -11.76 -32.42 23.96
C GLU A 481 -10.95 -32.78 22.71
N GLU A 482 -11.06 -34.03 22.30
CA GLU A 482 -10.39 -34.63 21.15
C GLU A 482 -10.91 -34.03 19.83
N ASP A 483 -12.22 -33.80 19.69
CA ASP A 483 -12.77 -33.13 18.50
C ASP A 483 -12.42 -31.64 18.45
N PHE A 484 -12.20 -30.98 19.60
CA PHE A 484 -11.77 -29.58 19.64
C PHE A 484 -10.31 -29.47 19.18
N ASP A 485 -9.43 -30.31 19.74
CA ASP A 485 -8.00 -30.30 19.41
C ASP A 485 -7.72 -30.84 17.98
N ASN A 486 -8.58 -31.72 17.44
CA ASN A 486 -8.48 -32.24 16.07
C ASN A 486 -9.33 -31.47 15.03
N SER A 487 -9.97 -30.35 15.39
CA SER A 487 -10.87 -29.62 14.48
C SER A 487 -10.20 -28.94 13.28
N ASP A 488 -8.86 -28.87 13.27
CA ASP A 488 -8.03 -28.36 12.16
C ASP A 488 -7.67 -29.44 11.10
N GLU A 489 -8.13 -30.70 11.23
CA GLU A 489 -7.79 -31.77 10.29
C GLU A 489 -8.54 -31.69 8.93
N GLU A 490 -8.10 -30.75 8.09
CA GLU A 490 -8.52 -30.60 6.70
C GLU A 490 -8.30 -31.89 5.89
N LEU A 491 -9.39 -32.57 5.52
CA LEU A 491 -9.42 -33.73 4.62
C LEU A 491 -9.19 -33.30 3.16
N LEU A 492 -8.52 -34.15 2.36
CA LEU A 492 -8.18 -33.87 0.97
C LEU A 492 -9.42 -33.60 0.09
N PHE A 493 -10.54 -34.25 0.42
CA PHE A 493 -11.87 -34.01 -0.13
C PHE A 493 -12.96 -34.40 0.89
N PRO A 494 -14.23 -34.03 0.70
CA PRO A 494 -15.28 -34.30 1.69
C PRO A 494 -15.63 -35.80 1.85
N MET A 495 -16.11 -36.18 3.03
CA MET A 495 -16.47 -37.57 3.38
C MET A 495 -17.68 -38.13 2.62
N ASP A 496 -18.48 -37.30 1.95
CA ASP A 496 -19.73 -37.72 1.28
C ASP A 496 -19.51 -38.51 -0.02
N LEU A 497 -18.28 -38.49 -0.55
CA LEU A 497 -17.83 -39.35 -1.64
C LEU A 497 -17.43 -40.76 -1.17
N ILE A 498 -17.32 -41.01 0.14
CA ILE A 498 -17.05 -42.36 0.68
C ILE A 498 -18.34 -43.18 0.67
N SER A 499 -18.32 -44.33 -0.01
CA SER A 499 -19.44 -45.27 -0.03
C SER A 499 -19.80 -45.75 1.39
N PRO A 500 -21.02 -45.48 1.90
CA PRO A 500 -21.45 -45.96 3.21
C PRO A 500 -21.45 -47.50 3.30
N ASP A 501 -21.79 -48.17 2.21
CA ASP A 501 -21.82 -49.63 2.13
C ASP A 501 -20.42 -50.24 2.18
N VAL A 502 -19.41 -49.58 1.60
CA VAL A 502 -18.02 -50.05 1.68
C VAL A 502 -17.44 -49.80 3.08
N ALA A 503 -17.72 -48.65 3.67
CA ALA A 503 -17.30 -48.32 5.05
C ALA A 503 -17.92 -49.30 6.06
N ALA A 504 -19.21 -49.61 5.96
CA ALA A 504 -19.90 -50.59 6.82
C ALA A 504 -19.41 -52.04 6.64
N GLN A 505 -18.71 -52.32 5.54
CA GLN A 505 -18.20 -53.64 5.16
C GLN A 505 -16.69 -53.85 5.45
N LEU A 506 -16.05 -52.90 6.12
CA LEU A 506 -14.70 -53.06 6.68
C LEU A 506 -14.71 -54.02 7.87
N PRO A 507 -13.58 -54.70 8.18
CA PRO A 507 -13.44 -55.44 9.42
C PRO A 507 -13.56 -54.49 10.63
N LYS A 508 -14.10 -54.99 11.75
CA LYS A 508 -14.19 -54.22 13.00
C LYS A 508 -12.80 -53.73 13.41
N GLY A 509 -12.69 -52.44 13.76
CA GLY A 509 -11.43 -51.78 14.11
C GLY A 509 -10.73 -51.09 12.94
N TYR A 510 -11.31 -51.09 11.73
CA TYR A 510 -10.78 -50.34 10.59
C TYR A 510 -11.76 -49.25 10.12
N THR A 511 -11.20 -48.13 9.67
CA THR A 511 -11.95 -47.03 9.06
C THR A 511 -11.39 -46.71 7.67
N ILE A 512 -12.19 -46.07 6.81
CA ILE A 512 -11.74 -45.55 5.51
C ILE A 512 -12.16 -44.09 5.40
N ARG A 513 -11.24 -43.25 4.92
CA ARG A 513 -11.43 -41.81 4.75
C ARG A 513 -10.51 -41.26 3.65
N PRO A 514 -10.75 -40.03 3.17
CA PRO A 514 -9.76 -39.27 2.43
C PRO A 514 -8.46 -39.09 3.23
N LEU A 515 -7.36 -38.92 2.50
CA LEU A 515 -6.07 -38.50 3.04
C LEU A 515 -6.20 -37.20 3.85
N ARG A 516 -5.39 -37.04 4.90
CA ARG A 516 -5.24 -35.82 5.70
C ARG A 516 -3.80 -35.33 5.64
N ARG A 517 -3.58 -34.04 5.91
CA ARG A 517 -2.22 -33.47 5.97
C ARG A 517 -1.37 -34.13 7.06
N SER A 518 -1.97 -34.52 8.19
CA SER A 518 -1.35 -35.24 9.31
C SER A 518 -0.95 -36.68 8.97
N ASP A 519 -1.36 -37.25 7.84
CA ASP A 519 -1.00 -38.63 7.46
C ASP A 519 0.48 -38.84 7.12
N TYR A 520 1.24 -37.74 6.99
CA TYR A 520 2.70 -37.74 6.95
C TYR A 520 3.32 -38.53 8.11
N ASP A 521 2.92 -38.23 9.35
CA ASP A 521 3.43 -38.89 10.56
C ASP A 521 2.66 -40.18 10.90
N ASN A 522 1.48 -40.39 10.32
CA ASN A 522 0.60 -41.53 10.62
C ASN A 522 0.79 -42.75 9.69
N GLY A 523 1.92 -42.87 9.00
CA GLY A 523 2.32 -44.10 8.31
C GLY A 523 2.00 -44.17 6.80
N TYR A 524 1.54 -43.08 6.17
CA TYR A 524 1.13 -43.11 4.76
C TYR A 524 2.29 -43.47 3.81
N LEU A 525 3.44 -42.82 3.99
CA LEU A 525 4.62 -43.05 3.16
C LEU A 525 5.17 -44.47 3.37
N GLU A 526 5.08 -45.01 4.58
CA GLU A 526 5.47 -46.37 4.95
C GLU A 526 4.62 -47.42 4.23
N VAL A 527 3.30 -47.19 4.10
CA VAL A 527 2.43 -48.10 3.34
C VAL A 527 2.76 -48.08 1.85
N LEU A 528 3.08 -46.92 1.26
CA LEU A 528 3.51 -46.83 -0.14
C LEU A 528 4.82 -47.57 -0.44
N ARG A 529 5.69 -47.80 0.58
CA ARG A 529 6.90 -48.65 0.45
C ARG A 529 6.59 -50.12 0.13
N VAL A 530 5.32 -50.53 0.15
CA VAL A 530 4.88 -51.86 -0.35
C VAL A 530 4.96 -51.94 -1.88
N LEU A 531 4.77 -50.82 -2.59
CA LEU A 531 4.74 -50.77 -4.06
C LEU A 531 6.11 -50.48 -4.67
N THR A 532 6.86 -49.54 -4.10
CA THR A 532 8.11 -49.04 -4.68
C THR A 532 9.04 -48.44 -3.62
N THR A 533 10.22 -47.99 -4.04
CA THR A 533 11.11 -47.20 -3.17
C THR A 533 10.56 -45.79 -3.02
N VAL A 534 10.11 -45.43 -1.82
CA VAL A 534 9.68 -44.08 -1.46
C VAL A 534 10.88 -43.30 -0.93
N GLY A 535 11.04 -42.05 -1.35
CA GLY A 535 12.08 -41.15 -0.85
C GLY A 535 11.93 -40.79 0.63
N GLU A 536 12.86 -39.98 1.12
CA GLU A 536 12.65 -39.17 2.34
C GLU A 536 12.24 -37.77 1.88
N TYR A 537 11.17 -37.25 2.45
CA TYR A 537 10.61 -35.94 2.14
C TYR A 537 10.40 -35.21 3.46
N SER A 538 10.62 -33.89 3.48
CA SER A 538 10.26 -33.03 4.61
C SER A 538 8.75 -32.86 4.75
N PHE A 539 8.29 -32.44 5.94
CA PHE A 539 6.87 -32.10 6.17
C PHE A 539 6.43 -30.92 5.30
N GLU A 540 7.35 -30.01 4.98
CA GLU A 540 7.16 -28.92 4.02
C GLU A 540 6.90 -29.44 2.60
N GLU A 541 7.76 -30.29 2.05
CA GLU A 541 7.60 -30.88 0.70
C GLU A 541 6.31 -31.72 0.59
N TRP A 542 5.97 -32.45 1.65
CA TRP A 542 4.69 -33.15 1.77
C TRP A 542 3.51 -32.17 1.76
N SER A 543 3.56 -31.12 2.58
CA SER A 543 2.49 -30.14 2.71
C SER A 543 2.25 -29.38 1.40
N GLU A 544 3.29 -28.97 0.70
CA GLU A 544 3.18 -28.34 -0.63
C GLU A 544 2.51 -29.28 -1.65
N ARG A 545 2.86 -30.57 -1.64
CA ARG A 545 2.21 -31.58 -2.48
C ARG A 545 0.74 -31.78 -2.13
N TYR A 546 0.43 -31.84 -0.83
CA TYR A 546 -0.93 -31.96 -0.32
C TYR A 546 -1.79 -30.76 -0.75
N ASP A 547 -1.32 -29.53 -0.54
CA ASP A 547 -1.99 -28.30 -0.97
C ASP A 547 -2.22 -28.22 -2.48
N TRP A 548 -1.28 -28.75 -3.27
CA TRP A 548 -1.41 -28.79 -4.73
C TRP A 548 -2.52 -29.76 -5.18
N MET A 549 -2.67 -30.89 -4.47
CA MET A 549 -3.74 -31.88 -4.71
C MET A 549 -5.10 -31.41 -4.18
N ALA A 550 -5.16 -30.83 -2.97
CA ALA A 550 -6.41 -30.33 -2.37
C ALA A 550 -7.09 -29.24 -3.22
N LYS A 551 -6.30 -28.40 -3.90
CA LYS A 551 -6.77 -27.40 -4.88
C LYS A 551 -7.32 -28.01 -6.19
N ARG A 552 -7.22 -29.33 -6.36
CA ARG A 552 -7.68 -30.15 -7.50
C ARG A 552 -8.53 -31.33 -7.00
N ASN A 553 -9.42 -31.04 -6.06
CA ASN A 553 -10.40 -32.00 -5.52
C ASN A 553 -11.48 -32.45 -6.54
N ASP A 554 -11.33 -32.04 -7.80
CA ASP A 554 -12.06 -32.48 -8.99
C ASP A 554 -11.22 -33.38 -9.93
N GLU A 555 -9.95 -33.65 -9.57
CA GLU A 555 -9.01 -34.51 -10.31
C GLU A 555 -8.34 -35.58 -9.44
N TYR A 556 -8.00 -35.31 -8.17
CA TYR A 556 -7.25 -36.22 -7.29
C TYR A 556 -8.06 -36.68 -6.07
N TYR A 557 -8.23 -37.99 -5.93
CA TYR A 557 -8.96 -38.63 -4.83
C TYR A 557 -8.13 -39.74 -4.19
N LEU A 558 -7.36 -39.40 -3.15
CA LEU A 558 -6.55 -40.35 -2.39
C LEU A 558 -7.30 -40.81 -1.14
N LEU A 559 -7.46 -42.13 -0.99
CA LEU A 559 -8.11 -42.77 0.14
C LEU A 559 -7.11 -43.52 1.01
N VAL A 560 -7.33 -43.49 2.32
CA VAL A 560 -6.59 -44.29 3.30
C VAL A 560 -7.53 -45.16 4.12
N ILE A 561 -7.09 -46.37 4.42
CA ILE A 561 -7.66 -47.23 5.45
C ILE A 561 -6.76 -47.12 6.68
N CYS A 562 -7.36 -46.78 7.81
CA CYS A 562 -6.69 -46.70 9.12
C CYS A 562 -7.11 -47.86 10.02
N ASP A 563 -6.24 -48.30 10.91
CA ASP A 563 -6.56 -49.27 11.97
C ASP A 563 -7.11 -48.60 13.24
N GLU A 564 -7.27 -49.38 14.31
CA GLU A 564 -7.86 -48.94 15.58
C GLU A 564 -6.99 -47.94 16.35
N THR A 565 -5.73 -47.76 15.95
CA THR A 565 -4.82 -46.75 16.50
C THR A 565 -4.82 -45.44 15.68
N GLY A 566 -5.56 -45.40 14.58
CA GLY A 566 -5.57 -44.27 13.64
C GLY A 566 -4.45 -44.32 12.59
N ARG A 567 -3.48 -45.24 12.72
CA ARG A 567 -2.37 -45.40 11.77
C ARG A 567 -2.87 -45.87 10.40
N VAL A 568 -2.34 -45.28 9.34
CA VAL A 568 -2.57 -45.69 7.95
C VAL A 568 -1.97 -47.07 7.71
N VAL A 569 -2.80 -47.99 7.21
CA VAL A 569 -2.47 -49.41 6.96
C VAL A 569 -2.80 -49.85 5.53
N GLY A 570 -3.50 -49.00 4.78
CA GLY A 570 -3.78 -49.17 3.37
C GLY A 570 -4.03 -47.83 2.68
N THR A 571 -3.67 -47.71 1.41
CA THR A 571 -3.96 -46.53 0.58
C THR A 571 -4.31 -46.93 -0.85
N GLY A 572 -4.96 -46.01 -1.56
CA GLY A 572 -5.20 -46.11 -2.99
C GLY A 572 -5.57 -44.75 -3.58
N SER A 573 -5.22 -44.56 -4.85
CA SER A 573 -5.40 -43.31 -5.58
C SER A 573 -6.46 -43.47 -6.67
N LEU A 574 -7.28 -42.45 -6.89
CA LEU A 574 -8.09 -42.27 -8.08
C LEU A 574 -7.74 -40.92 -8.72
N ILE A 575 -7.38 -40.95 -10.01
CA ILE A 575 -7.11 -39.77 -10.83
C ILE A 575 -8.21 -39.66 -11.89
N VAL A 576 -8.87 -38.51 -11.99
CA VAL A 576 -9.98 -38.29 -12.94
C VAL A 576 -9.49 -37.53 -14.16
N GLU A 577 -9.47 -38.20 -15.30
CA GLU A 577 -9.05 -37.64 -16.59
C GLU A 577 -10.25 -37.11 -17.39
N ARG A 578 -10.11 -35.89 -17.92
CA ARG A 578 -11.11 -35.22 -18.76
C ARG A 578 -10.86 -35.52 -20.24
N LYS A 579 -11.85 -36.08 -20.95
CA LYS A 579 -11.76 -36.38 -22.39
C LYS A 579 -12.57 -35.37 -23.21
N PHE A 580 -12.13 -35.04 -24.42
CA PHE A 580 -12.98 -34.36 -25.42
C PHE A 580 -13.99 -35.31 -26.09
N ILE A 581 -13.69 -36.61 -26.11
CA ILE A 581 -14.58 -37.66 -26.61
C ILE A 581 -15.65 -38.04 -25.57
N HIS A 582 -16.58 -38.94 -25.93
CA HIS A 582 -17.67 -39.40 -25.06
C HIS A 582 -18.52 -38.26 -24.45
N LYS A 583 -18.79 -37.20 -25.23
CA LYS A 583 -19.56 -36.00 -24.82
C LYS A 583 -18.92 -35.23 -23.65
N LEU A 584 -17.61 -34.98 -23.73
CA LEU A 584 -16.82 -34.37 -22.65
C LEU A 584 -16.73 -35.26 -21.38
N GLY A 585 -16.68 -36.59 -21.59
CA GLY A 585 -16.77 -37.57 -20.53
C GLY A 585 -15.52 -37.68 -19.64
N LEU A 586 -15.70 -38.18 -18.42
CA LEU A 586 -14.65 -38.39 -17.44
C LEU A 586 -14.24 -39.87 -17.35
N VAL A 587 -12.95 -40.15 -17.16
CA VAL A 587 -12.40 -41.49 -16.92
C VAL A 587 -11.65 -41.50 -15.59
N GLY A 588 -12.00 -42.44 -14.71
CA GLY A 588 -11.26 -42.67 -13.47
C GLY A 588 -10.11 -43.64 -13.68
N HIS A 589 -8.90 -43.28 -13.28
CA HIS A 589 -7.71 -44.16 -13.24
C HIS A 589 -7.43 -44.54 -11.79
N ILE A 590 -7.51 -45.83 -11.47
CA ILE A 590 -7.28 -46.34 -10.11
C ILE A 590 -5.83 -46.84 -10.01
N GLU A 591 -5.05 -46.22 -9.14
CA GLU A 591 -3.60 -46.40 -9.00
C GLU A 591 -3.20 -46.58 -7.52
N ASP A 592 -1.91 -46.85 -7.27
CA ASP A 592 -1.26 -46.90 -5.94
C ASP A 592 -1.96 -47.73 -4.84
N ILE A 593 -2.56 -48.86 -5.21
CA ILE A 593 -3.26 -49.76 -4.29
C ILE A 593 -2.28 -50.52 -3.40
N ALA A 594 -1.99 -49.96 -2.23
CA ALA A 594 -1.04 -50.50 -1.26
C ALA A 594 -1.74 -50.94 0.03
N ILE A 595 -1.39 -52.13 0.56
CA ILE A 595 -1.82 -52.63 1.87
C ILE A 595 -0.58 -53.15 2.61
N GLU A 596 -0.38 -52.72 3.86
CA GLU A 596 0.75 -53.13 4.71
C GLU A 596 0.83 -54.67 4.81
N LYS A 597 2.02 -55.26 4.73
CA LYS A 597 2.21 -56.72 4.48
C LYS A 597 1.54 -57.63 5.53
N ASN A 598 1.58 -57.24 6.79
CA ASN A 598 0.91 -57.84 7.97
C ASN A 598 -0.63 -57.65 7.98
N GLN A 599 -1.18 -56.78 7.14
CA GLN A 599 -2.62 -56.48 7.03
C GLN A 599 -3.27 -57.13 5.79
N GLN A 600 -2.47 -57.74 4.91
CA GLN A 600 -2.94 -58.46 3.73
C GLN A 600 -3.79 -59.70 4.12
N GLY A 601 -4.62 -60.17 3.18
CA GLY A 601 -5.60 -61.23 3.44
C GLY A 601 -6.88 -60.79 4.16
N LYS A 602 -6.89 -59.66 4.87
CA LYS A 602 -8.06 -59.10 5.59
C LYS A 602 -9.14 -58.46 4.68
N LYS A 603 -9.08 -58.70 3.37
CA LYS A 603 -9.93 -58.08 2.32
C LYS A 603 -9.85 -56.54 2.21
N LEU A 604 -8.90 -55.87 2.87
CA LEU A 604 -8.79 -54.40 2.85
C LEU A 604 -8.58 -53.83 1.43
N GLY A 605 -7.71 -54.46 0.61
CA GLY A 605 -7.51 -54.04 -0.79
C GLY A 605 -8.78 -54.15 -1.66
N LEU A 606 -9.63 -55.14 -1.42
CA LEU A 606 -10.94 -55.26 -2.08
C LEU A 606 -11.86 -54.09 -1.70
N ARG A 607 -11.83 -53.65 -0.43
CA ARG A 607 -12.59 -52.48 0.04
C ARG A 607 -12.04 -51.18 -0.54
N MET A 608 -10.71 -51.04 -0.65
CA MET A 608 -10.09 -49.88 -1.30
C MET A 608 -10.55 -49.73 -2.76
N ILE A 609 -10.48 -50.81 -3.55
CA ILE A 609 -10.97 -50.80 -4.95
C ILE A 609 -12.45 -50.41 -5.02
N HIS A 610 -13.31 -51.02 -4.21
CA HIS A 610 -14.75 -50.70 -4.21
C HIS A 610 -15.03 -49.25 -3.79
N ALA A 611 -14.22 -48.67 -2.90
CA ALA A 611 -14.36 -47.28 -2.50
C ALA A 611 -13.97 -46.32 -3.64
N LEU A 612 -12.82 -46.54 -4.28
CA LEU A 612 -12.34 -45.71 -5.40
C LEU A 612 -13.24 -45.84 -6.64
N ASP A 613 -13.72 -47.05 -6.93
CA ASP A 613 -14.69 -47.30 -8.00
C ASP A 613 -16.05 -46.59 -7.74
N TYR A 614 -16.50 -46.56 -6.47
CA TYR A 614 -17.66 -45.76 -6.09
C TYR A 614 -17.41 -44.26 -6.25
N VAL A 615 -16.24 -43.73 -5.83
CA VAL A 615 -15.89 -42.32 -6.04
C VAL A 615 -15.92 -41.98 -7.53
N ALA A 616 -15.28 -42.80 -8.38
CA ALA A 616 -15.25 -42.59 -9.83
C ALA A 616 -16.66 -42.51 -10.46
N ALA A 617 -17.56 -43.44 -10.10
CA ALA A 617 -18.96 -43.37 -10.50
C ALA A 617 -19.67 -42.11 -9.97
N LYS A 618 -19.43 -41.76 -8.69
CA LYS A 618 -20.09 -40.65 -7.99
C LYS A 618 -19.71 -39.28 -8.55
N VAL A 619 -18.46 -39.11 -9.01
CA VAL A 619 -17.95 -37.87 -9.64
C VAL A 619 -18.25 -37.80 -11.15
N GLY A 620 -18.98 -38.78 -11.70
CA GLY A 620 -19.48 -38.74 -13.08
C GLY A 620 -18.52 -39.33 -14.14
N CYS A 621 -17.60 -40.21 -13.75
CA CYS A 621 -16.85 -41.00 -14.72
C CYS A 621 -17.80 -41.95 -15.47
N TYR A 622 -17.57 -42.17 -16.77
CA TYR A 622 -18.31 -43.18 -17.55
C TYR A 622 -17.67 -44.58 -17.46
N LYS A 623 -16.40 -44.64 -17.07
CA LYS A 623 -15.68 -45.86 -16.69
C LYS A 623 -14.60 -45.54 -15.64
N SER A 624 -14.25 -46.53 -14.82
CA SER A 624 -12.93 -46.62 -14.19
C SER A 624 -12.06 -47.59 -14.97
N ILE A 625 -10.74 -47.40 -14.88
CA ILE A 625 -9.71 -48.30 -15.39
C ILE A 625 -8.56 -48.43 -14.40
N LEU A 626 -7.82 -49.54 -14.51
CA LEU A 626 -6.59 -49.79 -13.79
C LEU A 626 -5.68 -50.73 -14.59
N ASP A 627 -4.37 -50.56 -14.41
CA ASP A 627 -3.36 -51.48 -14.93
C ASP A 627 -3.25 -52.73 -14.07
N CYS A 628 -3.12 -53.89 -14.74
CA CYS A 628 -3.14 -55.18 -14.07
C CYS A 628 -2.19 -56.17 -14.75
N SER A 629 -1.27 -56.75 -13.98
CA SER A 629 -0.53 -57.95 -14.40
C SER A 629 -1.48 -59.15 -14.53
N GLU A 630 -1.22 -60.07 -15.46
CA GLU A 630 -2.13 -61.19 -15.75
C GLU A 630 -2.45 -62.06 -14.51
N VAL A 631 -1.51 -62.18 -13.58
CA VAL A 631 -1.66 -62.90 -12.30
C VAL A 631 -2.77 -62.32 -11.42
N ASN A 632 -3.04 -61.01 -11.53
CA ASN A 632 -4.02 -60.30 -10.72
C ASN A 632 -5.40 -60.15 -11.41
N GLU A 633 -5.56 -60.56 -12.68
CA GLU A 633 -6.82 -60.41 -13.43
C GLU A 633 -8.01 -61.04 -12.67
N GLY A 634 -7.81 -62.24 -12.12
CA GLY A 634 -8.81 -62.96 -11.31
C GLY A 634 -9.17 -62.33 -9.95
N PHE A 635 -8.47 -61.28 -9.52
CA PHE A 635 -8.86 -60.44 -8.38
C PHE A 635 -9.79 -59.31 -8.85
N TYR A 636 -9.41 -58.57 -9.89
CA TYR A 636 -10.21 -57.44 -10.39
C TYR A 636 -11.52 -57.88 -11.07
N LEU A 637 -11.57 -59.06 -11.68
CA LEU A 637 -12.82 -59.69 -12.13
C LEU A 637 -13.83 -59.86 -10.98
N LYS A 638 -13.38 -60.09 -9.75
CA LYS A 638 -14.25 -60.18 -8.55
C LYS A 638 -14.66 -58.82 -8.01
N CYS A 639 -13.98 -57.75 -8.44
CA CYS A 639 -14.29 -56.36 -8.09
C CYS A 639 -15.28 -55.71 -9.07
N GLY A 640 -15.75 -56.44 -10.10
CA GLY A 640 -16.68 -55.92 -11.14
C GLY A 640 -16.02 -55.44 -12.43
N PHE A 641 -14.68 -55.44 -12.50
CA PHE A 641 -13.93 -55.04 -13.70
C PHE A 641 -13.93 -56.16 -14.74
N ARG A 642 -13.71 -55.80 -16.01
CA ARG A 642 -13.52 -56.73 -17.14
C ARG A 642 -12.27 -56.35 -17.93
N ARG A 643 -11.60 -57.33 -18.55
CA ARG A 643 -10.41 -57.08 -19.40
C ARG A 643 -10.77 -56.21 -20.61
N ALA A 644 -9.98 -55.17 -20.84
CA ALA A 644 -10.16 -54.17 -21.88
C ALA A 644 -8.82 -53.87 -22.57
N GLY A 645 -8.30 -54.85 -23.33
CA GLY A 645 -6.96 -54.77 -23.91
C GLY A 645 -5.89 -55.15 -22.89
N LEU A 646 -5.02 -54.19 -22.56
CA LEU A 646 -3.99 -54.31 -21.52
C LEU A 646 -4.49 -53.86 -20.12
N GLU A 647 -5.59 -53.12 -20.08
CA GLU A 647 -6.21 -52.59 -18.85
C GLU A 647 -7.34 -53.51 -18.33
N MET A 648 -7.69 -53.34 -17.06
CA MET A 648 -8.99 -53.76 -16.51
C MET A 648 -9.92 -52.55 -16.43
N ALA A 649 -11.17 -52.68 -16.86
CA ALA A 649 -12.13 -51.58 -16.92
C ALA A 649 -13.49 -51.95 -16.30
N HIS A 650 -14.08 -51.04 -15.53
CA HIS A 650 -15.48 -51.12 -15.08
C HIS A 650 -16.24 -49.95 -15.71
N TYR A 651 -17.36 -50.25 -16.38
CA TYR A 651 -18.15 -49.26 -17.12
C TYR A 651 -19.46 -49.02 -16.37
N TYR A 652 -19.78 -47.76 -16.12
CA TYR A 652 -20.99 -47.39 -15.40
C TYR A 652 -22.12 -47.05 -16.38
N ASN A 653 -23.35 -47.28 -15.95
CA ASN A 653 -24.54 -46.80 -16.65
C ASN A 653 -24.79 -45.34 -16.25
N VAL A 654 -24.12 -44.40 -16.94
CA VAL A 654 -24.27 -42.94 -16.75
C VAL A 654 -25.25 -42.37 -17.77
#